data_AF-A0A1E5TDF0-F1
#
_entry.id   AF-A0A1E5TDF0-F1
#
_cell.length_a   1.000
_cell.length_b   1.000
_cell.length_c   1.000
_cell.angle_alpha   90.00
_cell.angle_beta   90.00
_cell.angle_gamma   90.00
#
_symmetry.space_group_name_H-M   'P 1'
#
loop_
_entity.id
_entity.type
_entity.pdbx_description
1 polymer ?
#
loop_
_entity_poly.entity_id
_entity_poly.type
_entity_poly.pdbx_seq_one_letter_code
_entity_poly.pdbx_strand_id
1 'polypeptide(L)'
;MLNLTLMKKITYILYILLAFNFSYGQTALVKEDIAIVGVDTDSENFTFLLRADIDAGTQIYFSDNEVNGTGTGLNNTGEGIILFTAATNYSCGTVIGYVSNSAEFSNVFGSFALNNGGDEVLAFQGLSGTNWGTFLHANVDQGIILPVGFAATDIVDGNRDNREYTGTTSSPSWDDLNSISNYHQNNNYGGRTLSTSAFSCQVLSPGDIIITGFNSDNAFIDDFSFVLLTDIVSGTEINFTDIGWLSSGSFRTGAGTGLGAEGVVVWKATSDLACGTEIIISANAAGNMVTNYSGTIGTVTETDTGFGADPNADQIIAYQGSHTSPTMLYAIEFGVSNTGWDATSTNALTSSVPDGLIDGVNAIYVGAYQSGNYDCSITSGSDLISHLVADTSYWTLQNTGNLALGGCSYTCCSSTVTWDGSAWSGTPDITTTAIINGDYDTANGGTEVSFSACSLRVNGGFTLTISNGDHVVVENDALIDGNVVLRTEGAFVQNSDTHKYLNHESGTSVVEKETAILNAWNEYTYWSSPVTGETIGGGLAESSPTRRFLFNANNYQDSTAETGNNNATLSGQDDIDDNGNDWESVTGATVMAQGVGYAATHSKALYLGVRRYNYTFEGILNNGIINVPVVRNDTETADNDWNFIGNPYPSAIDINLFFDQNRYNAVTNTAGTLEGAIYYWSHNTPTSSSSNGNEQLNFSSSDYASHNGVGGAAGGDGVIPNGFIPSGQGFFVVFSKTRPTNAGDVVFNNAMRVSGATNNSQFFKSTKKNNKSNNDANKLWLNLTSDNGVFNQTLIGYVKGATEGDDGMYYDATKNLSSGTAAALYTRILGSGKKYVIQGKEEHSLDVDEVVNLGFKTVITKPTLYKFSIAKLEGGFLKENAIYIKDNLLNTVHDLKDSDYTFVSEVGEFNDRFEIRFKKEVLSVNEFDIDTNTLKIIELENNQIQFKTLSELTIKAVNIFDLLGRQLYRFEGNKTSETYNLSNLSNTAYIARVELSNGAVITKKAIKK
;
A
#
# COMPACT_ATOMS: atom_id res chain seq x y z
N MET A 1 -17.46 -90.56 -38.00
CA MET A 1 -17.63 -89.24 -38.66
C MET A 1 -17.71 -88.09 -37.63
N LEU A 2 -16.97 -88.18 -36.50
CA LEU A 2 -17.05 -87.20 -35.40
C LEU A 2 -15.71 -86.50 -35.06
N ASN A 3 -14.62 -86.78 -35.79
CA ASN A 3 -13.28 -86.25 -35.48
C ASN A 3 -12.76 -85.18 -36.45
N LEU A 4 -13.47 -84.91 -37.56
CA LEU A 4 -13.00 -83.93 -38.56
C LEU A 4 -13.57 -82.52 -38.34
N THR A 5 -14.67 -82.39 -37.60
CA THR A 5 -15.36 -81.12 -37.32
C THR A 5 -14.81 -80.39 -36.10
N LEU A 6 -14.29 -81.11 -35.09
CA LEU A 6 -13.66 -80.51 -33.90
C LEU A 6 -12.27 -79.96 -34.23
N MET A 7 -11.49 -80.69 -35.04
CA MET A 7 -10.18 -80.23 -35.52
C MET A 7 -10.29 -78.97 -36.40
N LYS A 8 -11.31 -78.87 -37.27
CA LYS A 8 -11.55 -77.66 -38.08
C LYS A 8 -11.99 -76.44 -37.25
N LYS A 9 -12.72 -76.63 -36.14
CA LYS A 9 -13.10 -75.51 -35.24
C LYS A 9 -11.92 -75.02 -34.39
N ILE A 10 -11.05 -75.92 -33.93
CA ILE A 10 -9.84 -75.54 -33.18
C ILE A 10 -8.83 -74.83 -34.10
N THR A 11 -8.66 -75.29 -35.36
CA THR A 11 -7.79 -74.60 -36.33
C THR A 11 -8.35 -73.25 -36.78
N TYR A 12 -9.67 -73.07 -36.88
CA TYR A 12 -10.29 -71.76 -37.18
C TYR A 12 -10.19 -70.77 -36.01
N ILE A 13 -10.31 -71.23 -34.76
CA ILE A 13 -10.11 -70.38 -33.57
C ILE A 13 -8.64 -69.99 -33.44
N LEU A 14 -7.70 -70.89 -33.74
CA LEU A 14 -6.27 -70.57 -33.74
C LEU A 14 -5.89 -69.57 -34.86
N TYR A 15 -6.50 -69.68 -36.05
CA TYR A 15 -6.30 -68.72 -37.15
C TYR A 15 -6.97 -67.36 -36.90
N ILE A 16 -8.07 -67.30 -36.14
CA ILE A 16 -8.70 -66.02 -35.75
C ILE A 16 -7.90 -65.34 -34.63
N LEU A 17 -7.30 -66.10 -33.69
CA LEU A 17 -6.39 -65.53 -32.68
C LEU A 17 -5.03 -65.07 -33.25
N LEU A 18 -4.56 -65.68 -34.34
CA LEU A 18 -3.32 -65.27 -35.04
C LEU A 18 -3.50 -64.10 -36.03
N ALA A 19 -4.74 -63.64 -36.24
CA ALA A 19 -5.07 -62.54 -37.17
C ALA A 19 -5.43 -61.22 -36.46
N PHE A 20 -5.53 -61.20 -35.13
CA PHE A 20 -5.52 -59.95 -34.36
C PHE A 20 -4.06 -59.53 -34.17
N ASN A 21 -3.57 -58.66 -35.06
CA ASN A 21 -2.54 -57.72 -34.64
C ASN A 21 -3.22 -56.82 -33.61
N PHE A 22 -3.09 -57.14 -32.32
CA PHE A 22 -3.20 -56.11 -31.30
C PHE A 22 -2.05 -55.15 -31.59
N SER A 23 -2.36 -54.04 -32.25
CA SER A 23 -1.53 -52.85 -32.12
C SER A 23 -1.64 -52.49 -30.65
N TYR A 24 -0.70 -52.93 -29.83
CA TYR A 24 -0.61 -52.41 -28.47
C TYR A 24 -0.44 -50.89 -28.58
N GLY A 25 -1.18 -50.14 -27.76
CA GLY A 25 -1.18 -48.68 -27.82
C GLY A 25 0.20 -48.16 -27.45
N GLN A 26 0.84 -47.42 -28.35
CA GLN A 26 2.03 -46.65 -28.03
C GLN A 26 1.57 -45.35 -27.38
N THR A 27 1.74 -45.18 -26.07
CA THR A 27 1.57 -43.85 -25.45
C THR A 27 2.68 -42.93 -25.98
N ALA A 28 2.27 -41.82 -26.60
CA ALA A 28 3.19 -40.79 -27.04
C ALA A 28 3.63 -39.98 -25.82
N LEU A 29 4.92 -40.03 -25.49
CA LEU A 29 5.50 -39.32 -24.36
C LEU A 29 6.23 -38.07 -24.85
N VAL A 30 6.23 -37.05 -24.02
CA VAL A 30 6.95 -35.80 -24.22
C VAL A 30 7.92 -35.54 -23.06
N LYS A 31 8.67 -34.44 -23.17
CA LYS A 31 9.48 -33.92 -22.06
C LYS A 31 8.62 -33.87 -20.79
N GLU A 32 9.22 -34.24 -19.66
CA GLU A 32 8.60 -34.26 -18.32
C GLU A 32 7.67 -35.43 -17.98
N ASP A 33 7.31 -36.29 -18.94
CA ASP A 33 6.49 -37.49 -18.67
C ASP A 33 7.26 -38.61 -17.97
N ILE A 34 8.60 -38.57 -17.99
CA ILE A 34 9.46 -39.49 -17.24
C ILE A 34 10.66 -38.75 -16.65
N ALA A 35 11.18 -39.25 -15.53
CA ALA A 35 12.43 -38.78 -14.93
C ALA A 35 13.30 -39.96 -14.49
N ILE A 36 14.57 -39.95 -14.84
CA ILE A 36 15.56 -40.92 -14.37
C ILE A 36 15.97 -40.51 -12.95
N VAL A 37 15.44 -41.25 -11.97
CA VAL A 37 15.56 -40.95 -10.54
C VAL A 37 16.67 -41.73 -9.86
N GLY A 38 17.33 -42.65 -10.55
CA GLY A 38 18.51 -43.33 -10.02
C GLY A 38 19.37 -43.96 -11.10
N VAL A 39 20.68 -43.94 -10.90
CA VAL A 39 21.72 -44.56 -11.72
C VAL A 39 22.74 -45.20 -10.78
N ASP A 40 23.00 -46.48 -10.97
CA ASP A 40 23.99 -47.27 -10.23
C ASP A 40 24.94 -47.93 -11.24
N THR A 41 26.10 -47.32 -11.45
CA THR A 41 27.14 -47.76 -12.39
C THR A 41 27.82 -49.03 -11.89
N ASP A 42 27.95 -49.20 -10.58
CA ASP A 42 28.57 -50.39 -9.96
C ASP A 42 27.75 -51.68 -10.23
N SER A 43 26.44 -51.55 -10.44
CA SER A 43 25.49 -52.66 -10.66
C SER A 43 24.86 -52.70 -12.05
N GLU A 44 25.26 -51.80 -12.95
CA GLU A 44 24.70 -51.69 -14.30
C GLU A 44 23.18 -51.46 -14.30
N ASN A 45 22.71 -50.60 -13.39
CA ASN A 45 21.29 -50.45 -13.09
C ASN A 45 20.85 -48.98 -13.08
N PHE A 46 19.59 -48.71 -13.41
CA PHE A 46 18.96 -47.40 -13.26
C PHE A 46 17.45 -47.55 -12.96
N THR A 47 16.85 -46.51 -12.41
CA THR A 47 15.41 -46.41 -12.16
C THR A 47 14.87 -45.15 -12.77
N PHE A 48 13.67 -45.22 -13.37
CA PHE A 48 12.95 -44.06 -13.85
C PHE A 48 11.54 -44.00 -13.27
N LEU A 49 11.10 -42.80 -12.96
CA LEU A 49 9.76 -42.43 -12.50
C LEU A 49 8.89 -42.09 -13.71
N LEU A 50 7.71 -42.71 -13.78
CA LEU A 50 6.63 -42.27 -14.66
C LEU A 50 5.91 -41.08 -14.05
N ARG A 51 5.78 -39.99 -14.80
CA ARG A 51 5.01 -38.78 -14.47
C ARG A 51 3.77 -38.62 -15.35
N ALA A 52 3.42 -39.70 -16.06
CA ALA A 52 2.20 -39.87 -16.83
C ALA A 52 1.77 -41.35 -16.76
N ASP A 53 0.48 -41.61 -16.96
CA ASP A 53 0.00 -42.97 -17.19
C ASP A 53 0.52 -43.48 -18.53
N ILE A 54 0.92 -44.75 -18.61
CA ILE A 54 1.32 -45.39 -19.87
C ILE A 54 0.56 -46.70 -20.08
N ASP A 55 0.16 -46.94 -21.33
CA ASP A 55 -0.55 -48.15 -21.73
C ASP A 55 0.40 -49.33 -21.95
N ALA A 56 -0.13 -50.54 -21.77
CA ALA A 56 0.54 -51.77 -22.12
C ALA A 56 1.00 -51.75 -23.59
N GLY A 57 2.30 -51.99 -23.80
CA GLY A 57 3.00 -51.96 -25.07
C GLY A 57 3.68 -50.65 -25.41
N THR A 58 3.57 -49.62 -24.56
CA THR A 58 4.36 -48.38 -24.69
C THR A 58 5.86 -48.70 -24.68
N GLN A 59 6.54 -48.24 -25.72
CA GLN A 59 7.98 -48.42 -25.91
C GLN A 59 8.77 -47.17 -25.47
N ILE A 60 9.82 -47.38 -24.67
CA ILE A 60 10.78 -46.35 -24.24
C ILE A 60 12.19 -46.90 -24.42
N TYR A 61 13.03 -46.18 -25.14
CA TYR A 61 14.42 -46.55 -25.36
C TYR A 61 15.31 -45.87 -24.33
N PHE A 62 16.30 -46.62 -23.85
CA PHE A 62 17.37 -46.08 -23.00
C PHE A 62 18.72 -46.36 -23.63
N SER A 63 19.64 -45.42 -23.49
CA SER A 63 20.99 -45.51 -24.04
C SER A 63 22.01 -44.95 -23.06
N ASP A 64 23.18 -45.58 -23.05
CA ASP A 64 24.43 -45.10 -22.43
C ASP A 64 25.33 -44.34 -23.43
N ASN A 65 24.96 -44.28 -24.72
CA ASN A 65 25.66 -43.46 -25.72
C ASN A 65 25.50 -41.95 -25.50
N GLU A 66 26.53 -41.18 -25.91
CA GLU A 66 26.45 -39.73 -25.93
C GLU A 66 25.49 -39.17 -26.99
N VAL A 67 25.01 -37.97 -26.70
CA VAL A 67 24.27 -37.13 -27.66
C VAL A 67 25.21 -36.72 -28.80
N ASN A 68 24.76 -36.91 -30.04
CA ASN A 68 25.52 -36.50 -31.22
C ASN A 68 25.68 -34.98 -31.32
N GLY A 69 26.61 -34.53 -32.16
CA GLY A 69 26.91 -33.10 -32.33
C GLY A 69 25.75 -32.24 -32.86
N THR A 70 24.62 -32.82 -33.28
CA THR A 70 23.42 -32.08 -33.69
C THR A 70 22.34 -32.04 -32.61
N GLY A 71 22.48 -32.76 -31.49
CA GLY A 71 21.49 -32.82 -30.41
C GLY A 71 20.20 -33.55 -30.77
N THR A 72 20.19 -34.35 -31.84
CA THR A 72 18.96 -35.00 -32.38
C THR A 72 19.03 -36.52 -32.39
N GLY A 73 20.08 -37.10 -31.81
CA GLY A 73 20.33 -38.53 -31.83
C GLY A 73 21.60 -38.91 -31.07
N LEU A 74 21.96 -40.19 -31.14
CA LEU A 74 23.12 -40.79 -30.49
C LEU A 74 24.38 -40.67 -31.37
N ASN A 75 25.56 -40.56 -30.75
CA ASN A 75 26.87 -40.39 -31.40
C ASN A 75 27.46 -41.68 -32.00
N ASN A 76 26.76 -42.82 -31.87
CA ASN A 76 27.00 -44.09 -32.57
C ASN A 76 28.43 -44.66 -32.38
N THR A 77 28.92 -44.62 -31.15
CA THR A 77 30.24 -45.07 -30.67
C THR A 77 30.30 -46.59 -30.41
N GLY A 78 29.17 -47.30 -30.47
CA GLY A 78 29.08 -48.75 -30.26
C GLY A 78 28.59 -49.14 -28.86
N GLU A 79 28.09 -48.18 -28.09
CA GLU A 79 27.48 -48.39 -26.78
C GLU A 79 26.01 -48.86 -26.90
N GLY A 80 25.42 -49.27 -25.79
CA GLY A 80 24.16 -50.00 -25.73
C GLY A 80 22.90 -49.17 -25.95
N ILE A 81 21.92 -49.80 -26.57
CA ILE A 81 20.53 -49.34 -26.56
C ILE A 81 19.68 -50.49 -26.04
N ILE A 82 18.87 -50.21 -25.04
CA ILE A 82 17.86 -51.11 -24.51
C ILE A 82 16.47 -50.52 -24.74
N LEU A 83 15.48 -51.38 -24.78
CA LEU A 83 14.08 -51.02 -24.97
C LEU A 83 13.27 -51.57 -23.81
N PHE A 84 12.61 -50.68 -23.08
CA PHE A 84 11.50 -50.99 -22.21
C PHE A 84 10.21 -51.10 -23.03
N THR A 85 9.44 -52.17 -22.84
CA THR A 85 8.08 -52.32 -23.38
C THR A 85 7.14 -52.65 -22.23
N ALA A 86 6.21 -51.74 -21.93
CA ALA A 86 5.28 -51.90 -20.81
C ALA A 86 4.46 -53.20 -20.95
N ALA A 87 4.57 -54.12 -20.00
CA ALA A 87 3.79 -55.37 -20.01
C ALA A 87 2.33 -55.17 -19.61
N THR A 88 2.06 -54.11 -18.86
CA THR A 88 0.74 -53.74 -18.34
C THR A 88 0.56 -52.23 -18.44
N ASN A 89 -0.65 -51.74 -18.18
CA ASN A 89 -0.84 -50.30 -17.96
C ASN A 89 -0.14 -49.93 -16.64
N TYR A 90 0.66 -48.88 -16.66
CA TYR A 90 1.29 -48.32 -15.48
C TYR A 90 0.72 -46.95 -15.18
N SER A 91 0.44 -46.71 -13.90
CA SER A 91 0.00 -45.40 -13.45
C SER A 91 1.18 -44.47 -13.20
N CYS A 92 0.92 -43.18 -13.39
CA CYS A 92 1.73 -42.07 -12.94
C CYS A 92 2.18 -42.28 -11.48
N GLY A 93 3.44 -41.96 -11.18
CA GLY A 93 4.07 -42.19 -9.88
C GLY A 93 4.83 -43.52 -9.77
N THR A 94 4.63 -44.45 -10.71
CA THR A 94 5.35 -45.73 -10.69
C THR A 94 6.84 -45.53 -10.99
N VAL A 95 7.70 -46.14 -10.16
CA VAL A 95 9.15 -46.23 -10.42
C VAL A 95 9.48 -47.61 -11.00
N ILE A 96 10.09 -47.61 -12.18
CA ILE A 96 10.47 -48.82 -12.91
C ILE A 96 11.99 -48.91 -12.91
N GLY A 97 12.52 -50.06 -12.52
CA GLY A 97 13.96 -50.32 -12.52
C GLY A 97 14.37 -51.20 -13.69
N TYR A 98 15.45 -50.80 -14.35
CA TYR A 98 16.26 -51.72 -15.14
C TYR A 98 16.72 -52.86 -14.21
N VAL A 99 16.86 -54.08 -14.69
CA VAL A 99 17.10 -55.28 -13.84
C VAL A 99 15.92 -55.71 -12.92
N SER A 100 15.32 -54.86 -12.08
CA SER A 100 14.20 -55.24 -11.20
C SER A 100 12.92 -55.58 -11.98
N ASN A 101 12.71 -54.94 -13.13
CA ASN A 101 11.65 -55.21 -14.09
C ASN A 101 12.20 -55.86 -15.38
N SER A 102 13.30 -56.63 -15.26
CA SER A 102 14.09 -57.14 -16.41
C SER A 102 13.29 -57.88 -17.51
N ALA A 103 12.13 -58.46 -17.20
CA ALA A 103 11.29 -59.12 -18.21
C ALA A 103 10.70 -58.15 -19.25
N GLU A 104 10.64 -56.85 -18.95
CA GLU A 104 10.11 -55.80 -19.83
C GLU A 104 11.20 -55.06 -20.60
N PHE A 105 12.47 -55.36 -20.34
CA PHE A 105 13.60 -54.79 -21.06
C PHE A 105 14.19 -55.78 -22.05
N SER A 106 14.52 -55.29 -23.23
CA SER A 106 15.20 -56.06 -24.28
C SER A 106 16.36 -55.27 -24.85
N ASN A 107 17.44 -55.96 -25.22
CA ASN A 107 18.56 -55.33 -25.90
C ASN A 107 18.22 -55.06 -27.37
N VAL A 108 18.48 -53.84 -27.83
CA VAL A 108 18.24 -53.40 -29.21
C VAL A 108 19.54 -53.39 -30.01
N PHE A 109 20.59 -52.80 -29.44
CA PHE A 109 21.90 -52.65 -30.07
C PHE A 109 23.00 -52.56 -28.99
N GLY A 110 24.22 -52.98 -29.31
CA GLY A 110 25.38 -52.83 -28.42
C GLY A 110 25.24 -53.56 -27.08
N SER A 111 26.17 -53.27 -26.16
CA SER A 111 26.10 -53.71 -24.76
C SER A 111 25.86 -52.46 -23.91
N PHE A 112 24.74 -52.42 -23.17
CA PHE A 112 24.46 -51.33 -22.24
C PHE A 112 25.31 -51.54 -20.99
N ALA A 113 26.29 -50.66 -20.77
CA ALA A 113 27.30 -50.77 -19.73
C ALA A 113 27.69 -49.36 -19.21
N LEU A 114 27.22 -49.04 -18.00
CA LEU A 114 27.49 -47.88 -17.17
C LEU A 114 28.83 -48.05 -16.43
N ASN A 115 29.90 -47.54 -17.00
CA ASN A 115 31.23 -47.52 -16.41
C ASN A 115 31.33 -46.53 -15.24
N ASN A 116 32.21 -46.84 -14.27
CA ASN A 116 32.54 -46.00 -13.12
C ASN A 116 33.43 -44.77 -13.48
N GLY A 117 33.17 -44.15 -14.64
CA GLY A 117 33.93 -43.04 -15.19
C GLY A 117 33.08 -41.85 -15.63
N GLY A 118 31.84 -41.75 -15.15
CA GLY A 118 30.90 -40.68 -15.50
C GLY A 118 29.97 -41.00 -16.68
N ASP A 119 29.39 -42.20 -16.72
CA ASP A 119 28.45 -42.59 -17.77
C ASP A 119 27.04 -42.01 -17.56
N GLU A 120 26.27 -41.98 -18.64
CA GLU A 120 24.96 -41.35 -18.71
C GLU A 120 23.84 -42.34 -18.98
N VAL A 121 22.62 -41.97 -18.59
CA VAL A 121 21.41 -42.66 -19.01
C VAL A 121 20.54 -41.65 -19.73
N LEU A 122 20.30 -41.89 -21.01
CA LEU A 122 19.40 -41.12 -21.86
C LEU A 122 18.10 -41.90 -22.06
N ALA A 123 16.95 -41.22 -22.01
CA ALA A 123 15.64 -41.83 -22.29
C ALA A 123 14.93 -41.11 -23.45
N PHE A 124 14.37 -41.88 -24.39
CA PHE A 124 13.74 -41.33 -25.60
C PHE A 124 12.73 -42.29 -26.26
N GLN A 125 11.91 -41.76 -27.19
CA GLN A 125 10.97 -42.50 -28.03
C GLN A 125 11.29 -42.38 -29.52
N GLY A 126 10.90 -43.38 -30.30
CA GLY A 126 10.94 -43.35 -31.77
C GLY A 126 12.35 -43.45 -32.37
N LEU A 127 13.06 -44.55 -32.12
CA LEU A 127 14.41 -44.77 -32.68
C LEU A 127 14.37 -45.04 -34.20
N SER A 128 15.10 -44.24 -34.98
CA SER A 128 15.29 -44.43 -36.42
C SER A 128 16.76 -44.22 -36.80
N GLY A 129 17.47 -45.32 -37.03
CA GLY A 129 18.92 -45.29 -37.15
C GLY A 129 19.55 -44.90 -35.82
N THR A 130 20.21 -43.75 -35.76
CA THR A 130 20.79 -43.17 -34.53
C THR A 130 19.97 -42.00 -33.99
N ASN A 131 18.92 -41.58 -34.70
CA ASN A 131 18.09 -40.45 -34.27
C ASN A 131 16.91 -40.94 -33.43
N TRP A 132 16.53 -40.15 -32.43
CA TRP A 132 15.28 -40.33 -31.70
C TRP A 132 14.18 -39.45 -32.28
N GLY A 133 12.93 -39.85 -32.08
CA GLY A 133 11.76 -39.04 -32.38
C GLY A 133 11.54 -37.99 -31.30
N THR A 134 11.50 -38.42 -30.04
CA THR A 134 11.28 -37.55 -28.88
C THR A 134 12.29 -37.87 -27.78
N PHE A 135 13.06 -36.87 -27.34
CA PHE A 135 13.90 -37.00 -26.14
C PHE A 135 13.04 -36.73 -24.90
N LEU A 136 13.24 -37.53 -23.85
CA LEU A 136 12.37 -37.48 -22.67
C LEU A 136 13.09 -36.97 -21.42
N HIS A 137 14.24 -37.56 -21.08
CA HIS A 137 15.02 -37.17 -19.89
C HIS A 137 16.45 -37.72 -19.94
N ALA A 138 17.34 -37.14 -19.14
CA ALA A 138 18.73 -37.58 -19.00
C ALA A 138 19.21 -37.52 -17.55
N ASN A 139 20.09 -38.45 -17.19
CA ASN A 139 20.90 -38.38 -15.98
C ASN A 139 22.36 -38.58 -16.38
N VAL A 140 23.15 -37.51 -16.33
CA VAL A 140 24.42 -37.36 -17.08
C VAL A 140 25.50 -36.71 -16.22
N ASP A 141 26.76 -36.90 -16.56
CA ASP A 141 27.86 -36.14 -15.94
C ASP A 141 28.08 -34.77 -16.59
N GLN A 142 28.73 -33.86 -15.86
CA GLN A 142 28.98 -32.48 -16.31
C GLN A 142 29.71 -32.39 -17.65
N GLY A 143 29.20 -31.53 -18.53
CA GLY A 143 29.88 -31.11 -19.76
C GLY A 143 29.44 -31.82 -21.04
N ILE A 144 28.31 -32.54 -21.01
CA ILE A 144 27.74 -33.20 -22.19
C ILE A 144 27.09 -32.22 -23.20
N ILE A 145 26.89 -32.71 -24.42
CA ILE A 145 26.06 -32.03 -25.42
C ILE A 145 24.59 -32.29 -25.07
N LEU A 146 23.81 -31.22 -24.86
CA LEU A 146 22.39 -31.35 -24.56
C LEU A 146 21.57 -31.62 -25.83
N PRO A 147 20.51 -32.45 -25.74
CA PRO A 147 19.52 -32.58 -26.80
C PRO A 147 18.88 -31.24 -27.19
N VAL A 148 18.50 -31.11 -28.46
CA VAL A 148 17.79 -29.91 -28.93
C VAL A 148 16.49 -29.73 -28.15
N GLY A 149 16.30 -28.55 -27.56
CA GLY A 149 15.12 -28.22 -26.76
C GLY A 149 15.25 -28.52 -25.27
N PHE A 150 16.40 -29.02 -24.80
CA PHE A 150 16.69 -29.25 -23.38
C PHE A 150 17.78 -28.30 -22.88
N ALA A 151 17.60 -27.79 -21.66
CA ALA A 151 18.58 -27.02 -20.90
C ALA A 151 19.19 -27.88 -19.77
N ALA A 152 20.27 -27.41 -19.14
CA ALA A 152 20.89 -28.10 -18.01
C ALA A 152 19.94 -28.27 -16.80
N THR A 153 18.90 -27.42 -16.70
CA THR A 153 17.84 -27.51 -15.71
C THR A 153 16.80 -28.60 -16.00
N ASP A 154 16.83 -29.21 -17.19
CA ASP A 154 15.85 -30.22 -17.63
C ASP A 154 16.33 -31.67 -17.45
N ILE A 155 17.53 -31.83 -16.90
CA ILE A 155 18.20 -33.11 -16.72
C ILE A 155 18.89 -33.14 -15.37
N VAL A 156 19.29 -34.34 -14.93
CA VAL A 156 20.14 -34.48 -13.74
C VAL A 156 21.60 -34.36 -14.16
N ASP A 157 22.18 -33.19 -13.94
CA ASP A 157 23.59 -32.89 -14.20
C ASP A 157 24.45 -33.09 -12.93
N GLY A 158 25.15 -34.23 -12.87
CA GLY A 158 25.93 -34.67 -11.71
C GLY A 158 27.44 -34.65 -11.94
N ASN A 159 28.21 -34.99 -10.90
CA ASN A 159 29.67 -35.13 -10.99
C ASN A 159 30.21 -36.39 -10.31
N ARG A 160 29.36 -37.42 -10.19
CA ARG A 160 29.63 -38.68 -9.51
C ARG A 160 28.94 -39.82 -10.24
N ASP A 161 29.55 -40.99 -10.17
CA ASP A 161 29.11 -42.19 -10.90
C ASP A 161 27.70 -42.65 -10.47
N ASN A 162 27.47 -42.86 -9.17
CA ASN A 162 26.18 -43.31 -8.67
C ASN A 162 25.33 -42.15 -8.15
N ARG A 163 24.04 -42.16 -8.49
CA ARG A 163 23.06 -41.13 -8.13
C ARG A 163 21.72 -41.74 -7.79
N GLU A 164 21.09 -41.27 -6.73
CA GLU A 164 19.71 -41.65 -6.39
C GLU A 164 18.98 -40.44 -5.81
N TYR A 165 17.76 -40.23 -6.28
CA TYR A 165 16.88 -39.20 -5.75
C TYR A 165 16.57 -39.49 -4.27
N THR A 166 16.81 -38.50 -3.42
CA THR A 166 16.62 -38.55 -1.97
C THR A 166 15.82 -37.34 -1.46
N GLY A 167 15.11 -36.65 -2.35
CA GLY A 167 14.23 -35.55 -1.98
C GLY A 167 13.12 -36.00 -1.03
N THR A 168 12.54 -35.03 -0.32
CA THR A 168 11.64 -35.29 0.82
C THR A 168 10.16 -35.36 0.43
N THR A 169 9.80 -34.98 -0.80
CA THR A 169 8.42 -34.91 -1.27
C THR A 169 8.01 -36.21 -1.95
N SER A 170 6.77 -36.65 -1.74
CA SER A 170 6.21 -37.82 -2.44
C SER A 170 5.71 -37.49 -3.84
N SER A 171 5.57 -36.20 -4.17
CA SER A 171 5.15 -35.67 -5.48
C SER A 171 6.11 -34.56 -5.93
N PRO A 172 7.34 -34.89 -6.30
CA PRO A 172 8.36 -33.90 -6.63
C PRO A 172 8.03 -33.14 -7.91
N SER A 173 8.35 -31.85 -7.91
CA SER A 173 8.27 -31.03 -9.12
C SER A 173 9.32 -31.44 -10.16
N TRP A 174 9.20 -30.92 -11.39
CA TRP A 174 10.23 -31.12 -12.40
C TRP A 174 11.58 -30.53 -11.98
N ASP A 175 11.55 -29.36 -11.33
CA ASP A 175 12.73 -28.72 -10.75
C ASP A 175 13.35 -29.56 -9.63
N ASP A 176 12.52 -30.17 -8.77
CA ASP A 176 12.99 -31.08 -7.73
C ASP A 176 13.75 -32.27 -8.34
N LEU A 177 13.19 -32.87 -9.40
CA LEU A 177 13.73 -34.05 -10.08
C LEU A 177 14.99 -33.77 -10.90
N ASN A 178 15.26 -32.52 -11.26
CA ASN A 178 16.48 -32.14 -11.99
C ASN A 178 17.51 -31.42 -11.12
N SER A 179 17.14 -31.05 -9.89
CA SER A 179 18.06 -30.45 -8.94
C SER A 179 18.98 -31.50 -8.34
N ILE A 180 20.26 -31.48 -8.73
CA ILE A 180 21.28 -32.39 -8.20
C ILE A 180 21.40 -32.34 -6.65
N SER A 181 20.97 -31.25 -6.02
CA SER A 181 20.94 -31.14 -4.55
C SER A 181 19.96 -32.11 -3.88
N ASN A 182 18.94 -32.58 -4.62
CA ASN A 182 18.00 -33.60 -4.16
C ASN A 182 18.51 -35.03 -4.39
N TYR A 183 19.66 -35.20 -5.04
CA TYR A 183 20.28 -36.50 -5.28
C TYR A 183 21.42 -36.76 -4.31
N HIS A 184 21.44 -37.96 -3.75
CA HIS A 184 22.63 -38.47 -3.10
C HIS A 184 23.59 -39.02 -4.17
N GLN A 185 24.83 -38.52 -4.20
CA GLN A 185 25.80 -38.82 -5.26
C GLN A 185 27.17 -39.29 -4.71
N ASN A 186 27.74 -40.38 -5.24
CA ASN A 186 29.01 -40.98 -4.76
C ASN A 186 29.73 -41.85 -5.83
N ASN A 187 31.06 -41.95 -5.78
CA ASN A 187 31.90 -42.68 -6.76
C ASN A 187 32.21 -44.14 -6.39
N ASN A 188 31.51 -44.71 -5.41
CA ASN A 188 31.71 -46.10 -4.97
C ASN A 188 30.57 -46.48 -4.02
N TYR A 189 29.45 -46.95 -4.56
CA TYR A 189 28.44 -47.63 -3.77
C TYR A 189 28.59 -49.10 -4.11
N GLY A 190 29.20 -49.92 -3.26
CA GLY A 190 29.25 -51.36 -3.52
C GLY A 190 27.83 -51.87 -3.75
N GLY A 191 27.48 -52.11 -5.02
CA GLY A 191 26.14 -52.17 -5.61
C GLY A 191 24.95 -51.84 -4.70
N ARG A 192 24.26 -50.72 -4.93
CA ARG A 192 23.04 -50.35 -4.22
C ARG A 192 21.82 -50.91 -4.94
N THR A 193 20.82 -51.32 -4.17
CA THR A 193 19.46 -51.45 -4.73
C THR A 193 18.83 -50.06 -4.78
N LEU A 194 18.64 -49.53 -5.99
CA LEU A 194 17.91 -48.28 -6.21
C LEU A 194 16.45 -48.43 -5.72
N SER A 195 15.92 -47.39 -5.09
CA SER A 195 14.54 -47.36 -4.63
C SER A 195 13.55 -47.50 -5.79
N THR A 196 12.58 -48.40 -5.64
CA THR A 196 11.40 -48.54 -6.51
C THR A 196 10.13 -48.08 -5.79
N SER A 197 10.29 -47.30 -4.72
CA SER A 197 9.16 -46.74 -3.97
C SER A 197 8.36 -45.83 -4.90
N ALA A 198 7.05 -46.07 -5.00
CA ALA A 198 6.18 -45.25 -5.82
C ALA A 198 6.12 -43.81 -5.29
N PHE A 199 6.12 -42.86 -6.22
CA PHE A 199 5.73 -41.48 -5.99
C PHE A 199 4.22 -41.34 -6.16
N SER A 200 3.66 -40.26 -5.65
CA SER A 200 2.28 -39.85 -5.94
C SER A 200 2.30 -38.80 -7.04
N CYS A 201 1.37 -38.89 -7.99
CA CYS A 201 1.04 -37.72 -8.82
C CYS A 201 0.16 -36.77 -8.03
N GLN A 202 0.15 -35.48 -8.38
CA GLN A 202 -0.60 -34.50 -7.61
C GLN A 202 -2.09 -34.85 -7.63
N VAL A 203 -2.66 -35.05 -6.44
CA VAL A 203 -4.10 -35.26 -6.26
C VAL A 203 -4.71 -33.94 -5.87
N LEU A 204 -5.71 -33.52 -6.63
CA LEU A 204 -6.53 -32.35 -6.38
C LEU A 204 -7.80 -32.75 -5.63
N SER A 205 -8.32 -31.80 -4.88
CA SER A 205 -9.52 -31.90 -4.07
C SER A 205 -10.65 -31.04 -4.66
N PRO A 206 -11.92 -31.30 -4.30
CA PRO A 206 -13.01 -30.39 -4.63
C PRO A 206 -12.71 -28.94 -4.23
N GLY A 207 -12.82 -28.01 -5.18
CA GLY A 207 -12.51 -26.59 -4.98
C GLY A 207 -11.06 -26.18 -5.22
N ASP A 208 -10.15 -27.11 -5.54
CA ASP A 208 -8.76 -26.77 -5.92
C ASP A 208 -8.66 -26.08 -7.28
N ILE A 209 -9.72 -26.15 -8.09
CA ILE A 209 -9.94 -25.36 -9.30
C ILE A 209 -11.40 -24.90 -9.33
N ILE A 210 -11.67 -23.82 -10.05
CA ILE A 210 -13.02 -23.33 -10.30
C ILE A 210 -13.17 -22.88 -11.74
N ILE A 211 -14.33 -23.14 -12.35
CA ILE A 211 -14.64 -22.67 -13.71
C ILE A 211 -15.14 -21.23 -13.61
N THR A 212 -14.48 -20.31 -14.32
CA THR A 212 -14.73 -18.85 -14.26
C THR A 212 -15.45 -18.32 -15.49
N GLY A 213 -15.61 -19.13 -16.53
CA GLY A 213 -16.27 -18.71 -17.77
C GLY A 213 -16.58 -19.86 -18.71
N PHE A 214 -17.60 -19.69 -19.54
CA PHE A 214 -18.01 -20.62 -20.59
C PHE A 214 -18.68 -19.88 -21.75
N ASN A 215 -18.58 -20.44 -22.95
CA ASN A 215 -19.32 -20.04 -24.15
C ASN A 215 -19.84 -21.29 -24.86
N SER A 216 -21.14 -21.29 -25.19
CA SER A 216 -21.84 -22.36 -25.92
C SER A 216 -22.79 -21.81 -27.01
N ASP A 217 -22.77 -20.50 -27.32
CA ASP A 217 -23.71 -19.78 -28.21
C ASP A 217 -23.86 -20.37 -29.63
N ASN A 218 -22.90 -21.18 -30.10
CA ASN A 218 -23.08 -21.98 -31.30
C ASN A 218 -22.40 -23.33 -31.18
N ALA A 219 -22.90 -24.33 -31.93
CA ALA A 219 -22.47 -25.73 -31.88
C ALA A 219 -21.00 -26.00 -32.29
N PHE A 220 -20.16 -24.97 -32.41
CA PHE A 220 -18.76 -25.05 -32.81
C PHE A 220 -17.82 -24.21 -31.92
N ILE A 221 -18.35 -23.55 -30.88
CA ILE A 221 -17.55 -22.80 -29.92
C ILE A 221 -17.97 -23.24 -28.53
N ASP A 222 -17.08 -24.01 -27.91
CA ASP A 222 -17.22 -24.63 -26.59
C ASP A 222 -16.04 -24.19 -25.71
N ASP A 223 -15.81 -22.87 -25.67
CA ASP A 223 -14.71 -22.29 -24.90
C ASP A 223 -15.08 -22.23 -23.42
N PHE A 224 -14.12 -22.45 -22.53
CA PHE A 224 -14.30 -22.25 -21.10
C PHE A 224 -13.00 -21.78 -20.45
N SER A 225 -13.11 -21.16 -19.28
CA SER A 225 -11.96 -20.76 -18.48
C SER A 225 -12.07 -21.30 -17.06
N PHE A 226 -10.93 -21.58 -16.45
CA PHE A 226 -10.85 -21.99 -15.05
C PHE A 226 -9.61 -21.39 -14.40
N VAL A 227 -9.67 -21.16 -13.08
CA VAL A 227 -8.52 -20.71 -12.30
C VAL A 227 -8.13 -21.79 -11.29
N LEU A 228 -6.82 -21.92 -11.10
CA LEU A 228 -6.22 -22.79 -10.09
C LEU A 228 -6.31 -22.13 -8.71
N LEU A 229 -6.90 -22.80 -7.73
CA LEU A 229 -6.98 -22.37 -6.32
C LEU A 229 -6.01 -23.14 -5.41
N THR A 230 -5.09 -23.88 -6.03
CA THR A 230 -3.87 -24.44 -5.44
C THR A 230 -2.73 -24.36 -6.46
N ASP A 231 -1.49 -24.43 -6.00
CA ASP A 231 -0.35 -24.63 -6.88
C ASP A 231 -0.49 -25.98 -7.61
N ILE A 232 -0.13 -26.02 -8.89
CA ILE A 232 -0.16 -27.21 -9.75
C ILE A 232 1.26 -27.57 -10.17
N VAL A 233 1.62 -28.84 -10.04
CA VAL A 233 2.90 -29.39 -10.49
C VAL A 233 2.79 -29.81 -11.96
N SER A 234 3.87 -29.62 -12.73
CA SER A 234 3.94 -30.07 -14.12
C SER A 234 3.56 -31.54 -14.28
N GLY A 235 2.84 -31.87 -15.35
CA GLY A 235 2.32 -33.21 -15.63
C GLY A 235 0.96 -33.51 -15.01
N THR A 236 0.45 -32.65 -14.12
CA THR A 236 -0.90 -32.80 -13.55
C THR A 236 -1.95 -32.68 -14.64
N GLU A 237 -2.85 -33.66 -14.69
CA GLU A 237 -3.96 -33.71 -15.64
C GLU A 237 -5.29 -33.36 -14.95
N ILE A 238 -6.14 -32.63 -15.66
CA ILE A 238 -7.52 -32.31 -15.28
C ILE A 238 -8.41 -32.62 -16.47
N ASN A 239 -9.43 -33.43 -16.23
CA ASN A 239 -10.41 -33.83 -17.22
C ASN A 239 -11.65 -32.95 -17.11
N PHE A 240 -12.17 -32.48 -18.23
CA PHE A 240 -13.41 -31.74 -18.36
C PHE A 240 -14.36 -32.53 -19.24
N THR A 241 -15.60 -32.70 -18.81
CA THR A 241 -16.61 -33.45 -19.57
C THR A 241 -17.95 -32.75 -19.57
N ASP A 242 -18.63 -32.87 -20.69
CA ASP A 242 -20.04 -32.58 -20.91
C ASP A 242 -20.92 -33.83 -20.69
N ILE A 243 -20.38 -34.91 -20.10
CA ILE A 243 -21.18 -36.09 -19.74
C ILE A 243 -21.91 -35.84 -18.43
N GLY A 244 -23.24 -35.82 -18.47
CA GLY A 244 -24.06 -35.64 -17.28
C GLY A 244 -23.88 -36.73 -16.21
N TRP A 245 -23.94 -36.34 -14.93
CA TRP A 245 -23.85 -37.23 -13.77
C TRP A 245 -25.19 -37.91 -13.47
N LEU A 246 -25.16 -39.21 -13.16
CA LEU A 246 -26.30 -39.97 -12.69
C LEU A 246 -26.38 -39.93 -11.17
N SER A 247 -27.60 -39.83 -10.64
CA SER A 247 -27.88 -39.99 -9.20
C SER A 247 -27.45 -41.34 -8.59
N SER A 248 -27.05 -42.30 -9.42
CA SER A 248 -26.44 -43.57 -9.00
C SER A 248 -24.94 -43.48 -8.68
N GLY A 249 -24.32 -42.29 -8.80
CA GLY A 249 -22.90 -42.06 -8.48
C GLY A 249 -21.95 -42.41 -9.63
N SER A 250 -22.35 -42.15 -10.87
CA SER A 250 -21.50 -42.37 -12.04
C SER A 250 -21.88 -41.46 -13.19
N PHE A 251 -20.95 -41.21 -14.12
CA PHE A 251 -21.29 -40.61 -15.41
C PHE A 251 -22.27 -41.49 -16.21
N ARG A 252 -23.07 -40.86 -17.07
CA ARG A 252 -24.04 -41.56 -17.91
C ARG A 252 -23.33 -42.43 -18.95
N THR A 253 -23.65 -43.73 -18.98
CA THR A 253 -23.11 -44.64 -20.00
C THR A 253 -23.94 -44.59 -21.29
N GLY A 254 -23.31 -44.30 -22.43
CA GLY A 254 -23.91 -44.38 -23.76
C GLY A 254 -24.22 -43.01 -24.36
N ALA A 255 -23.22 -42.43 -25.04
CA ALA A 255 -23.41 -41.35 -26.00
C ALA A 255 -24.49 -41.71 -27.03
N GLY A 256 -25.48 -40.83 -27.22
CA GLY A 256 -26.48 -41.01 -28.24
C GLY A 256 -25.82 -41.05 -29.62
N THR A 257 -26.26 -41.94 -30.50
CA THR A 257 -25.79 -41.93 -31.90
C THR A 257 -26.39 -40.71 -32.63
N GLY A 258 -25.66 -39.60 -32.66
CA GLY A 258 -26.00 -38.32 -33.32
C GLY A 258 -24.94 -37.25 -33.03
N LEU A 259 -25.12 -36.00 -33.51
CA LEU A 259 -24.35 -34.81 -33.09
C LEU A 259 -24.59 -34.52 -31.58
N GLY A 260 -24.13 -35.44 -30.73
CA GLY A 260 -24.50 -35.60 -29.32
C GLY A 260 -23.88 -36.88 -28.76
N ALA A 261 -22.63 -37.13 -29.16
CA ALA A 261 -21.75 -38.01 -28.40
C ALA A 261 -20.91 -37.08 -27.53
N GLU A 262 -21.21 -37.00 -26.25
CA GLU A 262 -20.44 -36.24 -25.26
C GLU A 262 -18.99 -36.78 -25.20
N GLY A 263 -18.06 -35.99 -24.66
CA GLY A 263 -16.64 -36.32 -24.65
C GLY A 263 -15.89 -35.83 -23.42
N VAL A 264 -14.56 -36.01 -23.48
CA VAL A 264 -13.64 -35.59 -22.42
C VAL A 264 -12.51 -34.79 -23.04
N VAL A 265 -12.33 -33.58 -22.53
CA VAL A 265 -11.17 -32.73 -22.79
C VAL A 265 -10.21 -32.89 -21.62
N VAL A 266 -8.97 -33.29 -21.90
CA VAL A 266 -7.90 -33.47 -20.93
C VAL A 266 -6.93 -32.30 -21.06
N TRP A 267 -6.87 -31.46 -20.03
CA TRP A 267 -5.83 -30.44 -19.89
C TRP A 267 -4.67 -31.00 -19.07
N LYS A 268 -3.44 -30.74 -19.50
CA LYS A 268 -2.21 -31.16 -18.81
C LYS A 268 -1.28 -29.97 -18.59
N ALA A 269 -0.85 -29.77 -17.36
CA ALA A 269 0.18 -28.80 -17.03
C ALA A 269 1.51 -29.18 -17.68
N THR A 270 2.15 -28.26 -18.40
CA THR A 270 3.48 -28.45 -19.02
C THR A 270 4.63 -27.87 -18.21
N SER A 271 4.32 -27.24 -17.09
CA SER A 271 5.23 -26.65 -16.11
C SER A 271 4.51 -26.55 -14.77
N ASP A 272 5.24 -26.26 -13.70
CA ASP A 272 4.61 -25.88 -12.45
C ASP A 272 3.87 -24.54 -12.64
N LEU A 273 2.67 -24.42 -12.06
CA LEU A 273 1.81 -23.25 -12.13
C LEU A 273 1.40 -22.83 -10.72
N ALA A 274 1.49 -21.55 -10.44
CA ALA A 274 1.08 -21.02 -9.14
C ALA A 274 -0.45 -20.92 -9.02
N CYS A 275 -0.93 -21.00 -7.79
CA CYS A 275 -2.30 -20.65 -7.44
C CYS A 275 -2.65 -19.23 -7.94
N GLY A 276 -3.87 -19.07 -8.46
CA GLY A 276 -4.35 -17.87 -9.13
C GLY A 276 -4.07 -17.82 -10.64
N THR A 277 -3.39 -18.82 -11.21
CA THR A 277 -3.21 -18.92 -12.66
C THR A 277 -4.55 -19.26 -13.32
N GLU A 278 -5.02 -18.39 -14.22
CA GLU A 278 -6.21 -18.61 -15.03
C GLU A 278 -5.83 -19.24 -16.39
N ILE A 279 -6.54 -20.30 -16.76
CA ILE A 279 -6.37 -21.04 -18.00
C ILE A 279 -7.66 -20.89 -18.82
N ILE A 280 -7.50 -20.59 -20.10
CA ILE A 280 -8.61 -20.56 -21.06
C ILE A 280 -8.42 -21.72 -22.02
N ILE A 281 -9.45 -22.55 -22.13
CA ILE A 281 -9.56 -23.65 -23.08
C ILE A 281 -10.43 -23.16 -24.23
N SER A 282 -9.87 -23.18 -25.43
CA SER A 282 -10.54 -22.73 -26.64
C SER A 282 -10.76 -23.87 -27.62
N ALA A 283 -11.98 -23.98 -28.13
CA ALA A 283 -12.33 -24.85 -29.23
C ALA A 283 -11.74 -24.26 -30.53
N ASN A 284 -10.89 -25.04 -31.21
CA ASN A 284 -10.41 -24.67 -32.53
C ASN A 284 -11.34 -25.28 -33.58
N ALA A 285 -12.05 -24.43 -34.30
CA ALA A 285 -12.95 -24.84 -35.37
C ALA A 285 -12.30 -24.73 -36.75
N ALA A 286 -12.46 -25.76 -37.57
CA ALA A 286 -12.15 -25.71 -39.00
C ALA A 286 -13.44 -25.88 -39.81
N GLY A 287 -14.11 -24.76 -40.12
CA GLY A 287 -15.45 -24.77 -40.70
C GLY A 287 -16.52 -24.97 -39.62
N ASN A 288 -17.52 -25.82 -39.88
CA ASN A 288 -18.62 -26.13 -38.95
C ASN A 288 -18.33 -27.40 -38.14
N MET A 289 -17.11 -27.56 -37.62
CA MET A 289 -16.69 -28.71 -36.80
C MET A 289 -15.59 -28.23 -35.85
N VAL A 290 -15.70 -28.57 -34.56
CA VAL A 290 -14.56 -28.51 -33.63
C VAL A 290 -13.56 -29.59 -34.07
N THR A 291 -12.30 -29.21 -34.25
CA THR A 291 -11.25 -30.15 -34.70
C THR A 291 -10.26 -30.51 -33.60
N ASN A 292 -10.07 -29.62 -32.62
CA ASN A 292 -9.16 -29.78 -31.49
C ASN A 292 -9.39 -28.68 -30.47
N TYR A 293 -8.84 -28.84 -29.27
CA TYR A 293 -8.81 -27.81 -28.24
C TYR A 293 -7.39 -27.29 -28.04
N SER A 294 -7.26 -26.08 -27.50
CA SER A 294 -5.99 -25.50 -27.07
C SER A 294 -6.15 -24.73 -25.77
N GLY A 295 -5.15 -24.79 -24.91
CA GLY A 295 -5.07 -24.00 -23.68
C GLY A 295 -4.19 -22.78 -23.87
N THR A 296 -4.47 -21.69 -23.15
CA THR A 296 -3.53 -20.55 -23.03
C THR A 296 -2.20 -20.97 -22.39
N ILE A 297 -2.26 -21.95 -21.49
CA ILE A 297 -1.12 -22.59 -20.82
C ILE A 297 -1.41 -24.08 -20.75
N GLY A 298 -0.38 -24.92 -20.83
CA GLY A 298 -0.51 -26.38 -20.84
C GLY A 298 -0.88 -26.95 -22.21
N THR A 299 -1.00 -28.27 -22.29
CA THR A 299 -1.51 -28.97 -23.47
C THR A 299 -2.94 -29.39 -23.25
N VAL A 300 -3.71 -29.50 -24.35
CA VAL A 300 -5.08 -29.95 -24.32
C VAL A 300 -5.27 -31.03 -25.37
N THR A 301 -5.90 -32.12 -24.96
CA THR A 301 -6.27 -33.22 -25.86
C THR A 301 -7.72 -33.57 -25.65
N GLU A 302 -8.39 -34.02 -26.70
CA GLU A 302 -9.75 -34.54 -26.60
C GLU A 302 -9.69 -36.03 -26.92
N THR A 303 -10.17 -36.88 -26.01
CA THR A 303 -9.97 -38.33 -26.12
C THR A 303 -11.00 -38.98 -27.05
N ASP A 304 -12.19 -38.40 -27.16
CA ASP A 304 -13.36 -39.07 -27.73
C ASP A 304 -14.09 -38.27 -28.85
N THR A 305 -13.59 -37.08 -29.22
CA THR A 305 -14.12 -36.22 -30.31
C THR A 305 -15.59 -35.83 -30.17
N GLY A 306 -16.04 -35.68 -28.91
CA GLY A 306 -17.43 -35.54 -28.53
C GLY A 306 -17.75 -34.40 -27.57
N PHE A 307 -16.75 -33.72 -27.01
CA PHE A 307 -17.02 -32.62 -26.09
C PHE A 307 -17.61 -31.45 -26.88
N GLY A 308 -18.86 -31.07 -26.58
CA GLY A 308 -19.53 -29.95 -27.21
C GLY A 308 -20.76 -29.51 -26.43
N ALA A 309 -20.70 -28.28 -25.90
CA ALA A 309 -21.75 -27.72 -25.07
C ALA A 309 -22.95 -27.27 -25.93
N ASP A 310 -24.15 -27.79 -25.65
CA ASP A 310 -25.34 -27.34 -26.38
C ASP A 310 -25.75 -25.90 -25.94
N PRO A 311 -26.01 -24.97 -26.90
CA PRO A 311 -26.46 -23.61 -26.61
C PRO A 311 -27.78 -23.51 -25.84
N ASN A 312 -28.53 -24.60 -25.71
CA ASN A 312 -29.80 -24.62 -24.99
C ASN A 312 -29.65 -25.14 -23.56
N ALA A 313 -28.67 -26.00 -23.30
CA ALA A 313 -28.36 -26.54 -21.98
C ALA A 313 -27.18 -27.50 -22.00
N ASP A 314 -26.25 -27.36 -21.06
CA ASP A 314 -25.22 -28.37 -20.82
C ASP A 314 -24.55 -28.21 -19.45
N GLN A 315 -23.59 -29.09 -19.20
CA GLN A 315 -22.70 -29.09 -18.05
C GLN A 315 -21.23 -29.07 -18.48
N ILE A 316 -20.37 -28.51 -17.64
CA ILE A 316 -18.94 -28.78 -17.68
C ILE A 316 -18.53 -29.27 -16.30
N ILE A 317 -18.11 -30.53 -16.23
CA ILE A 317 -17.69 -31.21 -14.99
C ILE A 317 -16.18 -31.43 -15.07
N ALA A 318 -15.45 -30.85 -14.12
CA ALA A 318 -14.02 -31.02 -13.95
C ALA A 318 -13.72 -32.14 -12.93
N TYR A 319 -12.83 -33.06 -13.29
CA TYR A 319 -12.44 -34.18 -12.45
C TYR A 319 -11.01 -34.66 -12.71
N GLN A 320 -10.45 -35.41 -11.76
CA GLN A 320 -9.20 -36.14 -11.90
C GLN A 320 -9.42 -37.66 -11.94
N GLY A 321 -8.50 -38.38 -12.57
CA GLY A 321 -8.54 -39.85 -12.67
C GLY A 321 -9.46 -40.37 -13.78
N SER A 322 -9.69 -41.69 -13.78
CA SER A 322 -10.47 -42.34 -14.85
C SER A 322 -11.97 -42.00 -14.78
N HIS A 323 -12.65 -42.06 -15.93
CA HIS A 323 -14.09 -41.87 -16.03
C HIS A 323 -14.92 -42.85 -15.14
N THR A 324 -14.37 -44.01 -14.80
CA THR A 324 -15.03 -45.01 -13.93
C THR A 324 -14.72 -44.84 -12.44
N SER A 325 -13.78 -43.97 -12.08
CA SER A 325 -13.39 -43.67 -10.70
C SER A 325 -12.87 -42.22 -10.59
N PRO A 326 -13.73 -41.23 -10.85
CA PRO A 326 -13.33 -39.82 -10.88
C PRO A 326 -13.22 -39.22 -9.46
N THR A 327 -12.26 -38.31 -9.28
CA THR A 327 -12.25 -37.34 -8.18
C THR A 327 -12.80 -36.03 -8.70
N MET A 328 -14.01 -35.65 -8.28
CA MET A 328 -14.66 -34.42 -8.73
C MET A 328 -13.96 -33.18 -8.16
N LEU A 329 -13.75 -32.17 -9.01
CA LEU A 329 -13.05 -30.94 -8.64
C LEU A 329 -13.98 -29.73 -8.63
N TYR A 330 -14.74 -29.55 -9.70
CA TYR A 330 -15.71 -28.47 -9.85
C TYR A 330 -16.75 -28.82 -10.91
N ALA A 331 -17.92 -28.19 -10.88
CA ALA A 331 -18.90 -28.34 -11.95
C ALA A 331 -19.72 -27.06 -12.18
N ILE A 332 -20.03 -26.79 -13.44
CA ILE A 332 -20.97 -25.74 -13.83
C ILE A 332 -22.08 -26.34 -14.69
N GLU A 333 -23.32 -25.91 -14.46
CA GLU A 333 -24.50 -26.30 -15.21
C GLU A 333 -25.20 -25.04 -15.74
N PHE A 334 -25.48 -25.02 -17.04
CA PHE A 334 -26.21 -23.96 -17.72
C PHE A 334 -27.47 -24.51 -18.39
N GLY A 335 -28.31 -25.21 -17.62
CA GLY A 335 -29.43 -26.03 -18.09
C GLY A 335 -30.77 -25.34 -18.48
N VAL A 336 -31.68 -26.13 -19.08
CA VAL A 336 -32.85 -25.74 -19.92
C VAL A 336 -34.09 -25.14 -19.20
N SER A 337 -34.16 -25.16 -17.88
CA SER A 337 -35.46 -25.03 -17.18
C SER A 337 -35.55 -23.95 -16.09
N ASN A 338 -34.47 -23.21 -15.80
CA ASN A 338 -34.39 -22.28 -14.67
C ASN A 338 -34.72 -22.93 -13.31
N THR A 339 -34.59 -24.27 -13.18
CA THR A 339 -34.95 -25.00 -11.94
C THR A 339 -33.76 -25.52 -11.13
N GLY A 340 -32.52 -25.15 -11.48
CA GLY A 340 -31.32 -25.71 -10.85
C GLY A 340 -30.83 -26.99 -11.54
N TRP A 341 -29.89 -27.69 -10.89
CA TRP A 341 -29.41 -29.01 -11.29
C TRP A 341 -30.55 -30.03 -11.42
N ASP A 342 -30.41 -30.97 -12.36
CA ASP A 342 -31.37 -32.06 -12.52
C ASP A 342 -31.26 -33.09 -11.38
N ALA A 343 -32.35 -33.84 -11.15
CA ALA A 343 -32.34 -34.92 -10.18
C ALA A 343 -31.38 -36.07 -10.58
N THR A 344 -31.13 -36.23 -11.89
CA THR A 344 -30.21 -37.22 -12.48
C THR A 344 -30.05 -36.91 -13.96
N SER A 345 -28.89 -37.24 -14.55
CA SER A 345 -28.73 -37.18 -16.00
C SER A 345 -29.66 -38.17 -16.71
N THR A 346 -30.37 -37.69 -17.74
CA THR A 346 -31.26 -38.52 -18.58
C THR A 346 -30.93 -38.43 -20.07
N ASN A 347 -30.22 -37.38 -20.47
CA ASN A 347 -29.76 -37.09 -21.82
C ASN A 347 -28.52 -36.15 -21.75
N ALA A 348 -28.04 -35.66 -22.90
CA ALA A 348 -26.85 -34.81 -22.97
C ALA A 348 -26.99 -33.45 -22.27
N LEU A 349 -28.21 -32.95 -22.13
CA LEU A 349 -28.50 -31.60 -21.63
C LEU A 349 -28.78 -31.54 -20.13
N THR A 350 -28.47 -32.61 -19.39
CA THR A 350 -28.96 -32.79 -18.01
C THR A 350 -27.91 -33.45 -17.15
N SER A 351 -27.69 -32.89 -15.95
CA SER A 351 -26.80 -33.46 -14.95
C SER A 351 -27.33 -33.27 -13.53
N SER A 352 -27.11 -34.26 -12.66
CA SER A 352 -27.17 -34.01 -11.22
C SER A 352 -25.85 -33.47 -10.70
N VAL A 353 -25.87 -32.83 -9.53
CA VAL A 353 -24.63 -32.43 -8.83
C VAL A 353 -23.75 -33.69 -8.63
N PRO A 354 -22.49 -33.69 -9.13
CA PRO A 354 -21.59 -34.82 -8.94
C PRO A 354 -21.31 -35.16 -7.48
N ASP A 355 -21.08 -36.44 -7.19
CA ASP A 355 -20.76 -36.89 -5.83
C ASP A 355 -19.49 -36.19 -5.32
N GLY A 356 -19.56 -35.61 -4.11
CA GLY A 356 -18.46 -34.84 -3.52
C GLY A 356 -18.50 -33.34 -3.81
N LEU A 357 -19.38 -32.89 -4.72
CA LEU A 357 -19.67 -31.48 -4.95
C LEU A 357 -20.97 -31.04 -4.27
N ILE A 358 -21.09 -29.74 -4.04
CA ILE A 358 -22.22 -29.07 -3.41
C ILE A 358 -22.54 -27.82 -4.24
N ASP A 359 -23.77 -27.74 -4.74
CA ASP A 359 -24.28 -26.57 -5.46
C ASP A 359 -24.23 -25.32 -4.57
N GLY A 360 -23.70 -24.22 -5.10
CA GLY A 360 -23.42 -22.98 -4.38
C GLY A 360 -22.13 -23.01 -3.53
N VAL A 361 -21.26 -24.02 -3.70
CA VAL A 361 -19.95 -24.08 -3.02
C VAL A 361 -18.82 -24.42 -3.98
N ASN A 362 -18.88 -25.60 -4.59
CA ASN A 362 -17.90 -26.09 -5.57
C ASN A 362 -18.60 -26.75 -6.78
N ALA A 363 -19.88 -26.43 -6.93
CA ALA A 363 -20.66 -26.57 -8.15
C ALA A 363 -21.60 -25.36 -8.25
N ILE A 364 -21.98 -24.97 -9.47
CA ILE A 364 -22.91 -23.86 -9.68
C ILE A 364 -23.88 -24.11 -10.83
N TYR A 365 -25.16 -23.83 -10.59
CA TYR A 365 -26.15 -23.63 -11.66
C TYR A 365 -26.25 -22.15 -12.03
N VAL A 366 -25.92 -21.78 -13.27
CA VAL A 366 -25.91 -20.38 -13.73
C VAL A 366 -27.18 -19.94 -14.46
N GLY A 367 -28.13 -20.84 -14.69
CA GLY A 367 -29.34 -20.55 -15.47
C GLY A 367 -29.23 -21.00 -16.94
N ALA A 368 -30.32 -20.87 -17.69
CA ALA A 368 -30.37 -21.15 -19.13
C ALA A 368 -29.70 -20.01 -19.92
N TYR A 369 -28.36 -19.94 -19.84
CA TYR A 369 -27.53 -18.95 -20.54
C TYR A 369 -26.53 -19.64 -21.47
N GLN A 370 -26.21 -18.97 -22.57
CA GLN A 370 -25.27 -19.46 -23.59
C GLN A 370 -23.83 -19.06 -23.31
N SER A 371 -23.64 -17.98 -22.57
CA SER A 371 -22.31 -17.52 -22.19
C SER A 371 -22.35 -16.95 -20.79
N GLY A 372 -21.31 -17.26 -20.03
CA GLY A 372 -21.09 -16.71 -18.70
C GLY A 372 -19.62 -16.40 -18.49
N ASN A 373 -19.34 -15.30 -17.81
CA ASN A 373 -18.00 -14.99 -17.31
C ASN A 373 -18.13 -14.33 -15.94
N TYR A 374 -17.34 -14.80 -14.98
CA TYR A 374 -17.21 -14.16 -13.68
C TYR A 374 -16.73 -12.70 -13.84
N ASP A 375 -17.29 -11.78 -13.05
CA ASP A 375 -17.10 -10.34 -13.24
C ASP A 375 -15.83 -9.75 -12.57
N CYS A 376 -15.00 -10.61 -11.99
CA CYS A 376 -13.80 -10.25 -11.23
C CYS A 376 -14.08 -9.41 -9.96
N SER A 377 -15.27 -9.51 -9.34
CA SER A 377 -15.61 -8.75 -8.14
C SER A 377 -14.72 -9.07 -6.93
N ILE A 378 -14.24 -10.31 -6.82
CA ILE A 378 -13.24 -10.76 -5.86
C ILE A 378 -12.23 -11.63 -6.61
N THR A 379 -10.94 -11.32 -6.48
CA THR A 379 -9.89 -12.05 -7.18
C THR A 379 -8.79 -12.56 -6.24
N SER A 380 -8.95 -12.38 -4.93
CA SER A 380 -7.94 -12.80 -3.95
C SER A 380 -8.49 -13.59 -2.77
N GLY A 381 -7.66 -14.53 -2.32
CA GLY A 381 -8.03 -15.51 -1.30
C GLY A 381 -8.92 -16.61 -1.86
N SER A 382 -8.42 -17.85 -1.93
CA SER A 382 -9.12 -18.99 -2.52
C SER A 382 -10.52 -19.24 -1.93
N ASP A 383 -10.70 -19.04 -0.62
CA ASP A 383 -12.01 -19.13 0.04
C ASP A 383 -13.02 -18.10 -0.49
N LEU A 384 -12.61 -16.83 -0.61
CA LEU A 384 -13.49 -15.76 -1.06
C LEU A 384 -13.81 -15.90 -2.55
N ILE A 385 -12.80 -16.25 -3.37
CA ILE A 385 -12.99 -16.49 -4.80
C ILE A 385 -13.98 -17.65 -5.01
N SER A 386 -13.76 -18.80 -4.35
CA SER A 386 -14.67 -19.95 -4.44
C SER A 386 -16.09 -19.57 -4.02
N HIS A 387 -16.22 -18.80 -2.95
CA HIS A 387 -17.52 -18.38 -2.45
C HIS A 387 -18.26 -17.49 -3.45
N LEU A 388 -17.60 -16.48 -4.03
CA LEU A 388 -18.27 -15.53 -4.92
C LEU A 388 -18.52 -16.09 -6.33
N VAL A 389 -17.62 -16.94 -6.82
CA VAL A 389 -17.82 -17.61 -8.12
C VAL A 389 -19.00 -18.57 -8.07
N ALA A 390 -19.34 -19.09 -6.89
CA ALA A 390 -20.54 -19.90 -6.67
C ALA A 390 -21.85 -19.09 -6.55
N ASP A 391 -21.82 -17.75 -6.66
CA ASP A 391 -23.00 -16.90 -6.74
C ASP A 391 -23.17 -16.26 -8.13
N THR A 392 -24.26 -16.63 -8.80
CA THR A 392 -24.68 -16.11 -10.11
C THR A 392 -24.83 -14.59 -10.20
N SER A 393 -25.00 -13.88 -9.08
CA SER A 393 -25.15 -12.41 -9.08
C SER A 393 -23.85 -11.68 -9.51
N TYR A 394 -22.71 -12.37 -9.46
CA TYR A 394 -21.38 -11.89 -9.86
C TYR A 394 -20.92 -12.44 -11.20
N TRP A 395 -21.87 -12.91 -12.02
CA TRP A 395 -21.61 -13.37 -13.37
C TRP A 395 -22.23 -12.43 -14.39
N THR A 396 -21.45 -12.10 -15.41
CA THR A 396 -22.00 -11.57 -16.65
C THR A 396 -22.56 -12.74 -17.46
N LEU A 397 -23.88 -12.79 -17.61
CA LEU A 397 -24.59 -13.89 -18.28
C LEU A 397 -25.36 -13.37 -19.50
N GLN A 398 -25.26 -14.04 -20.64
CA GLN A 398 -25.99 -13.65 -21.86
C GLN A 398 -26.46 -14.84 -22.70
N ASN A 399 -27.46 -14.57 -23.55
CA ASN A 399 -28.16 -15.53 -24.42
C ASN A 399 -27.94 -15.25 -25.91
N THR A 400 -26.93 -14.44 -26.24
CA THR A 400 -26.56 -14.12 -27.61
C THR A 400 -25.10 -13.68 -27.64
N GLY A 401 -24.28 -14.33 -28.47
CA GLY A 401 -22.88 -13.99 -28.65
C GLY A 401 -21.97 -14.50 -27.53
N ASN A 402 -20.70 -14.65 -27.87
CA ASN A 402 -19.66 -15.08 -26.92
C ASN A 402 -19.18 -13.93 -26.04
N LEU A 403 -18.81 -14.27 -24.80
CA LEU A 403 -18.03 -13.40 -23.92
C LEU A 403 -16.54 -13.61 -24.16
N ALA A 404 -15.76 -12.55 -23.92
CA ALA A 404 -14.32 -12.70 -23.76
C ALA A 404 -14.08 -13.40 -22.42
N LEU A 405 -13.60 -14.64 -22.45
CA LEU A 405 -13.33 -15.40 -21.24
C LEU A 405 -12.02 -14.97 -20.59
N GLY A 406 -12.01 -15.06 -19.26
CA GLY A 406 -10.90 -14.67 -18.41
C GLY A 406 -10.65 -13.16 -18.33
N GLY A 407 -9.42 -12.78 -17.98
CA GLY A 407 -8.99 -11.38 -17.87
C GLY A 407 -9.02 -10.83 -16.45
N CYS A 408 -9.36 -11.66 -15.47
CA CYS A 408 -9.13 -11.35 -14.06
C CYS A 408 -7.66 -11.66 -13.71
N SER A 409 -7.14 -11.00 -12.66
CA SER A 409 -5.84 -11.33 -12.08
C SER A 409 -6.05 -11.90 -10.69
N TYR A 410 -6.00 -13.24 -10.56
CA TYR A 410 -6.24 -13.87 -9.28
C TYR A 410 -4.98 -13.96 -8.42
N THR A 411 -5.14 -14.01 -7.11
CA THR A 411 -4.04 -14.16 -6.15
C THR A 411 -4.48 -15.00 -4.96
N CYS A 412 -3.73 -16.04 -4.62
CA CYS A 412 -4.04 -16.85 -3.46
C CYS A 412 -3.26 -16.40 -2.22
N CYS A 413 -3.88 -16.58 -1.06
CA CYS A 413 -3.20 -16.47 0.22
C CYS A 413 -2.57 -17.82 0.58
N SER A 414 -1.49 -17.81 1.37
CA SER A 414 -0.70 -19.01 1.67
C SER A 414 -1.44 -20.02 2.56
N SER A 415 -2.38 -19.56 3.38
CA SER A 415 -3.23 -20.42 4.21
C SER A 415 -4.49 -19.67 4.68
N THR A 416 -5.39 -20.37 5.36
CA THR A 416 -6.61 -19.79 5.94
C THR A 416 -6.58 -19.95 7.47
N VAL A 417 -6.93 -18.88 8.18
CA VAL A 417 -7.13 -18.87 9.63
C VAL A 417 -8.55 -18.42 9.94
N THR A 418 -9.17 -19.04 10.93
CA THR A 418 -10.59 -18.82 11.25
C THR A 418 -10.72 -18.47 12.72
N TRP A 419 -11.46 -17.39 13.00
CA TRP A 419 -11.97 -17.08 14.33
C TRP A 419 -13.31 -17.78 14.53
N ASP A 420 -13.43 -18.62 15.55
CA ASP A 420 -14.64 -19.41 15.84
C ASP A 420 -15.60 -18.78 16.85
N GLY A 421 -15.33 -17.53 17.28
CA GLY A 421 -16.03 -16.87 18.39
C GLY A 421 -15.30 -16.95 19.74
N SER A 422 -14.25 -17.77 19.83
CA SER A 422 -13.48 -17.99 21.06
C SER A 422 -11.96 -18.04 20.87
N ALA A 423 -11.50 -18.61 19.76
CA ALA A 423 -10.08 -18.74 19.44
C ALA A 423 -9.85 -18.66 17.92
N TRP A 424 -8.66 -18.22 17.55
CA TRP A 424 -8.17 -18.35 16.19
C TRP A 424 -7.59 -19.75 15.96
N SER A 425 -7.81 -20.33 14.77
CA SER A 425 -7.16 -21.59 14.37
C SER A 425 -5.64 -21.45 14.11
N GLY A 426 -5.17 -20.22 13.93
CA GLY A 426 -3.77 -19.81 13.78
C GLY A 426 -3.67 -18.29 13.82
N THR A 427 -2.48 -17.72 13.92
CA THR A 427 -2.33 -16.26 13.98
C THR A 427 -2.60 -15.62 12.61
N PRO A 428 -3.58 -14.71 12.49
CA PRO A 428 -3.79 -13.94 11.26
C PRO A 428 -2.62 -13.00 10.97
N ASP A 429 -2.10 -13.09 9.75
CA ASP A 429 -1.12 -12.16 9.19
C ASP A 429 -1.37 -11.87 7.70
N ILE A 430 -0.55 -10.98 7.11
CA ILE A 430 -0.63 -10.53 5.71
C ILE A 430 -0.49 -11.64 4.65
N THR A 431 -0.18 -12.88 5.04
CA THR A 431 -0.09 -14.05 4.15
C THR A 431 -1.30 -14.98 4.27
N THR A 432 -2.16 -14.79 5.27
CA THR A 432 -3.29 -15.66 5.58
C THR A 432 -4.65 -15.05 5.22
N THR A 433 -5.57 -15.85 4.68
CA THR A 433 -6.98 -15.47 4.61
C THR A 433 -7.57 -15.55 6.02
N ALA A 434 -8.06 -14.43 6.55
CA ALA A 434 -8.74 -14.40 7.84
C ALA A 434 -10.25 -14.55 7.64
N ILE A 435 -10.86 -15.54 8.32
CA ILE A 435 -12.31 -15.77 8.30
C ILE A 435 -12.88 -15.50 9.69
N ILE A 436 -13.79 -14.54 9.78
CA ILE A 436 -14.57 -14.26 10.99
C ILE A 436 -15.83 -15.13 10.96
N ASN A 437 -15.83 -16.21 11.75
CA ASN A 437 -16.92 -17.18 11.86
C ASN A 437 -17.52 -17.22 13.29
N GLY A 438 -17.47 -16.08 13.96
CA GLY A 438 -17.97 -15.79 15.30
C GLY A 438 -17.82 -14.29 15.54
N ASP A 439 -18.60 -13.69 16.44
CA ASP A 439 -18.44 -12.26 16.73
C ASP A 439 -17.01 -11.96 17.19
N TYR A 440 -16.39 -10.95 16.59
CA TYR A 440 -15.04 -10.49 16.90
C TYR A 440 -15.08 -9.02 17.26
N ASP A 441 -14.64 -8.67 18.47
CA ASP A 441 -14.43 -7.28 18.87
C ASP A 441 -12.95 -7.11 19.17
N THR A 442 -12.25 -6.26 18.43
CA THR A 442 -10.81 -6.03 18.63
C THR A 442 -10.46 -5.65 20.07
N ALA A 443 -11.39 -5.05 20.83
CA ALA A 443 -11.14 -4.73 22.24
C ALA A 443 -11.07 -5.96 23.16
N ASN A 444 -11.68 -7.07 22.78
CA ASN A 444 -11.91 -8.24 23.65
C ASN A 444 -11.69 -9.60 22.97
N GLY A 445 -11.39 -9.62 21.66
CA GLY A 445 -11.33 -10.81 20.82
C GLY A 445 -9.96 -11.48 20.87
N GLY A 446 -9.93 -12.72 21.32
CA GLY A 446 -8.75 -13.59 21.24
C GLY A 446 -7.49 -13.05 21.92
N THR A 447 -6.33 -13.51 21.45
CA THR A 447 -5.00 -12.99 21.84
C THR A 447 -4.63 -11.73 21.05
N GLU A 448 -5.23 -11.54 19.88
CA GLU A 448 -4.93 -10.52 18.90
C GLU A 448 -5.93 -9.35 19.01
N VAL A 449 -5.53 -8.25 19.64
CA VAL A 449 -6.39 -7.05 19.71
C VAL A 449 -6.58 -6.45 18.31
N SER A 450 -5.49 -6.19 17.58
CA SER A 450 -5.50 -5.82 16.16
C SER A 450 -4.84 -6.93 15.34
N PHE A 451 -5.25 -7.09 14.08
CA PHE A 451 -4.67 -8.12 13.21
C PHE A 451 -4.50 -7.65 11.76
N SER A 452 -3.69 -8.38 11.02
CA SER A 452 -3.51 -8.22 9.58
C SER A 452 -3.93 -9.49 8.85
N ALA A 453 -4.36 -9.37 7.60
CA ALA A 453 -4.76 -10.50 6.76
C ALA A 453 -4.30 -10.28 5.32
N CYS A 454 -4.05 -11.36 4.58
CA CYS A 454 -3.92 -11.33 3.13
C CYS A 454 -5.27 -10.96 2.49
N SER A 455 -6.33 -11.67 2.85
CA SER A 455 -7.72 -11.36 2.48
C SER A 455 -8.63 -11.58 3.69
N LEU A 456 -9.79 -10.93 3.72
CA LEU A 456 -10.71 -11.02 4.87
C LEU A 456 -12.10 -11.46 4.43
N ARG A 457 -12.66 -12.45 5.12
CA ARG A 457 -14.09 -12.77 5.04
C ARG A 457 -14.77 -12.62 6.38
N VAL A 458 -15.94 -11.97 6.40
CA VAL A 458 -16.84 -11.95 7.56
C VAL A 458 -18.10 -12.73 7.21
N ASN A 459 -18.26 -13.93 7.78
CA ASN A 459 -19.37 -14.82 7.46
C ASN A 459 -20.72 -14.24 7.93
N GLY A 460 -21.79 -14.62 7.24
CA GLY A 460 -23.15 -14.20 7.54
C GLY A 460 -23.55 -14.51 8.98
N GLY A 461 -24.23 -13.54 9.62
CA GLY A 461 -24.69 -13.66 11.01
C GLY A 461 -23.67 -13.29 12.09
N PHE A 462 -22.43 -12.93 11.72
CA PHE A 462 -21.40 -12.48 12.66
C PHE A 462 -21.00 -11.02 12.45
N THR A 463 -20.41 -10.42 13.48
CA THR A 463 -19.96 -9.02 13.47
C THR A 463 -18.48 -8.91 13.79
N LEU A 464 -17.74 -8.22 12.92
CA LEU A 464 -16.40 -7.70 13.19
C LEU A 464 -16.52 -6.24 13.69
N THR A 465 -16.27 -6.01 14.97
CA THR A 465 -16.18 -4.69 15.58
C THR A 465 -14.72 -4.27 15.71
N ILE A 466 -14.35 -3.15 15.09
CA ILE A 466 -13.04 -2.53 15.21
C ILE A 466 -13.15 -1.38 16.21
N SER A 467 -12.70 -1.66 17.43
CA SER A 467 -12.74 -0.77 18.59
C SER A 467 -11.78 0.41 18.48
N ASN A 468 -12.00 1.42 19.32
CA ASN A 468 -11.22 2.66 19.31
C ASN A 468 -9.74 2.39 19.60
N GLY A 469 -8.86 2.84 18.70
CA GLY A 469 -7.42 2.65 18.82
C GLY A 469 -6.90 1.31 18.27
N ASP A 470 -7.79 0.45 17.79
CA ASP A 470 -7.45 -0.81 17.15
C ASP A 470 -7.59 -0.71 15.63
N HIS A 471 -7.08 -1.73 14.94
CA HIS A 471 -7.14 -1.78 13.48
C HIS A 471 -7.23 -3.20 12.93
N VAL A 472 -7.73 -3.28 11.70
CA VAL A 472 -7.62 -4.45 10.82
C VAL A 472 -6.95 -4.00 9.53
N VAL A 473 -5.85 -4.67 9.16
CA VAL A 473 -5.16 -4.44 7.87
C VAL A 473 -5.43 -5.60 6.93
N VAL A 474 -5.83 -5.32 5.70
CA VAL A 474 -6.05 -6.34 4.66
C VAL A 474 -5.17 -6.00 3.45
N GLU A 475 -4.41 -6.97 2.96
CA GLU A 475 -3.53 -6.74 1.80
C GLU A 475 -4.35 -6.60 0.51
N ASN A 476 -5.27 -7.55 0.30
CA ASN A 476 -6.04 -7.72 -0.93
C ASN A 476 -7.55 -7.52 -0.68
N ASP A 477 -8.41 -8.47 -1.08
CA ASP A 477 -9.86 -8.33 -1.04
C ASP A 477 -10.45 -8.55 0.37
N ALA A 478 -11.59 -7.90 0.60
CA ALA A 478 -12.45 -8.13 1.76
C ALA A 478 -13.89 -8.39 1.33
N LEU A 479 -14.46 -9.51 1.77
CA LEU A 479 -15.82 -9.95 1.49
C LEU A 479 -16.65 -10.04 2.78
N ILE A 480 -17.72 -9.25 2.85
CA ILE A 480 -18.51 -9.07 4.07
C ILE A 480 -19.92 -9.62 3.83
N ASP A 481 -20.16 -10.86 4.28
CA ASP A 481 -21.48 -11.49 4.32
C ASP A 481 -22.23 -11.13 5.62
N GLY A 482 -21.47 -10.85 6.69
CA GLY A 482 -21.93 -10.43 8.01
C GLY A 482 -21.89 -8.91 8.21
N ASN A 483 -21.39 -8.44 9.35
CA ASN A 483 -21.34 -7.01 9.66
C ASN A 483 -19.93 -6.55 10.00
N VAL A 484 -19.55 -5.37 9.55
CA VAL A 484 -18.35 -4.66 9.98
C VAL A 484 -18.75 -3.35 10.64
N VAL A 485 -18.26 -3.12 11.87
CA VAL A 485 -18.52 -1.90 12.63
C VAL A 485 -17.21 -1.26 13.05
N LEU A 486 -16.91 -0.09 12.50
CA LEU A 486 -15.77 0.73 12.91
C LEU A 486 -16.24 1.74 13.95
N ARG A 487 -15.63 1.67 15.14
CA ARG A 487 -15.77 2.73 16.15
C ARG A 487 -15.02 3.99 15.71
N THR A 488 -15.28 5.10 16.38
CA THR A 488 -14.77 6.44 16.02
C THR A 488 -13.27 6.54 15.74
N GLU A 489 -12.45 5.82 16.49
CA GLU A 489 -11.00 5.79 16.34
C GLU A 489 -10.49 4.44 15.79
N GLY A 490 -11.39 3.50 15.46
CA GLY A 490 -11.04 2.23 14.82
C GLY A 490 -10.63 2.45 13.36
N ALA A 491 -9.75 1.61 12.82
CA ALA A 491 -9.27 1.74 11.45
C ALA A 491 -9.37 0.44 10.68
N PHE A 492 -10.00 0.48 9.51
CA PHE A 492 -9.88 -0.57 8.50
C PHE A 492 -8.92 -0.06 7.43
N VAL A 493 -7.79 -0.75 7.22
CA VAL A 493 -6.78 -0.36 6.24
C VAL A 493 -6.69 -1.45 5.19
N GLN A 494 -6.82 -1.08 3.92
CA GLN A 494 -6.50 -1.95 2.79
C GLN A 494 -5.28 -1.40 2.08
N ASN A 495 -4.32 -2.26 1.76
CA ASN A 495 -3.04 -1.84 1.16
C ASN A 495 -3.11 -1.77 -0.37
N SER A 496 -3.81 -2.71 -1.02
CA SER A 496 -3.91 -2.74 -2.48
C SER A 496 -4.93 -1.75 -3.03
N ASP A 497 -4.52 -0.96 -4.03
CA ASP A 497 -5.39 -0.01 -4.73
C ASP A 497 -6.42 -0.68 -5.67
N THR A 498 -6.18 -1.92 -6.08
CA THR A 498 -6.96 -2.61 -7.13
C THR A 498 -7.98 -3.58 -6.57
N HIS A 499 -7.65 -4.23 -5.45
CA HIS A 499 -8.53 -5.17 -4.74
C HIS A 499 -9.73 -4.45 -4.11
N LYS A 500 -10.80 -5.20 -3.87
CA LYS A 500 -12.14 -4.73 -3.55
C LYS A 500 -12.47 -4.93 -2.08
N TYR A 501 -13.35 -4.06 -1.61
CA TYR A 501 -14.14 -4.26 -0.40
C TYR A 501 -15.58 -4.43 -0.86
N LEU A 502 -16.20 -5.56 -0.52
CA LEU A 502 -17.54 -5.91 -0.99
C LEU A 502 -18.42 -6.28 0.20
N ASN A 503 -19.54 -5.57 0.36
CA ASN A 503 -20.66 -6.08 1.14
C ASN A 503 -21.46 -7.02 0.24
N HIS A 504 -21.61 -8.28 0.64
CA HIS A 504 -22.28 -9.33 -0.11
C HIS A 504 -23.56 -9.78 0.61
N GLU A 505 -24.58 -10.18 -0.16
CA GLU A 505 -25.93 -10.49 0.34
C GLU A 505 -26.51 -9.41 1.29
N SER A 506 -26.72 -9.77 2.56
CA SER A 506 -27.24 -8.90 3.62
C SER A 506 -26.13 -8.21 4.42
N GLY A 507 -24.88 -8.34 3.98
CA GLY A 507 -23.75 -7.81 4.70
C GLY A 507 -23.77 -6.29 4.81
N THR A 508 -23.36 -5.76 5.96
CA THR A 508 -23.34 -4.32 6.21
C THR A 508 -22.01 -3.84 6.74
N SER A 509 -21.69 -2.59 6.43
CA SER A 509 -20.49 -1.94 6.93
C SER A 509 -20.85 -0.55 7.44
N VAL A 510 -20.40 -0.25 8.67
CA VAL A 510 -20.76 0.94 9.41
C VAL A 510 -19.51 1.61 9.96
N VAL A 511 -19.42 2.93 9.80
CA VAL A 511 -18.39 3.78 10.42
C VAL A 511 -19.08 4.77 11.36
N GLU A 512 -18.86 4.61 12.66
CA GLU A 512 -19.35 5.52 13.68
C GLU A 512 -18.36 6.67 13.89
N LYS A 513 -18.81 7.91 13.91
CA LYS A 513 -17.99 9.08 14.23
C LYS A 513 -18.60 9.90 15.36
N GLU A 514 -17.76 10.46 16.21
CA GLU A 514 -18.15 11.47 17.18
C GLU A 514 -17.65 12.85 16.76
N THR A 515 -18.48 13.88 16.95
CA THR A 515 -18.03 15.27 16.93
C THR A 515 -17.10 15.57 18.13
N ALA A 516 -16.49 16.77 18.15
CA ALA A 516 -16.05 17.32 19.45
C ALA A 516 -17.22 17.51 20.36
N ILE A 517 -16.85 17.78 21.60
CA ILE A 517 -17.57 18.70 22.45
C ILE A 517 -18.03 19.93 21.64
N LEU A 518 -19.32 19.98 21.34
CA LEU A 518 -19.97 21.15 20.75
C LEU A 518 -20.43 22.08 21.88
N ASN A 519 -19.91 23.30 21.96
CA ASN A 519 -20.34 24.28 22.97
C ASN A 519 -21.67 24.94 22.61
N ALA A 520 -22.08 24.85 21.34
CA ALA A 520 -23.39 25.28 20.86
C ALA A 520 -23.89 24.38 19.71
N TRP A 521 -25.19 24.45 19.41
CA TRP A 521 -25.78 23.66 18.31
C TRP A 521 -25.41 24.21 16.92
N ASN A 522 -25.11 25.51 16.83
CA ASN A 522 -24.80 26.20 15.58
C ASN A 522 -23.33 26.10 15.17
N GLU A 523 -22.55 25.28 15.86
CA GLU A 523 -21.17 25.03 15.50
C GLU A 523 -21.09 24.08 14.31
N TYR A 524 -20.23 24.41 13.34
CA TYR A 524 -19.96 23.53 12.21
C TYR A 524 -19.01 22.39 12.59
N THR A 525 -19.23 21.24 11.99
CA THR A 525 -18.29 20.12 11.87
C THR A 525 -18.07 19.85 10.39
N TYR A 526 -16.82 19.59 10.00
CA TYR A 526 -16.44 19.31 8.62
C TYR A 526 -16.33 17.81 8.41
N TRP A 527 -17.14 17.30 7.51
CA TRP A 527 -17.34 15.88 7.24
C TRP A 527 -16.89 15.51 5.84
N SER A 528 -16.55 14.26 5.67
CA SER A 528 -16.48 13.55 4.40
C SER A 528 -16.98 12.13 4.62
N SER A 529 -17.23 11.39 3.54
CA SER A 529 -17.77 10.04 3.66
C SER A 529 -16.66 8.98 3.60
N PRO A 530 -16.51 8.13 4.63
CA PRO A 530 -15.62 6.96 4.60
C PRO A 530 -16.20 5.75 3.85
N VAL A 531 -17.46 5.86 3.41
CA VAL A 531 -18.21 4.81 2.71
C VAL A 531 -18.80 5.33 1.39
N THR A 532 -19.14 4.42 0.48
CA THR A 532 -19.77 4.72 -0.82
C THR A 532 -21.29 4.72 -0.69
N GLY A 533 -21.95 5.63 -1.41
CA GLY A 533 -23.42 5.63 -1.57
C GLY A 533 -24.19 6.28 -0.42
N GLU A 534 -23.53 6.64 0.67
CA GLU A 534 -24.14 7.32 1.81
C GLU A 534 -24.74 8.68 1.40
N THR A 535 -25.88 9.03 1.99
CA THR A 535 -26.57 10.30 1.75
C THR A 535 -26.36 11.26 2.91
N ILE A 536 -26.42 12.57 2.65
CA ILE A 536 -26.39 13.61 3.68
C ILE A 536 -27.49 13.41 4.74
N GLY A 537 -28.63 12.81 4.37
CA GLY A 537 -29.74 12.52 5.28
C GLY A 537 -29.53 11.28 6.15
N GLY A 538 -28.72 10.32 5.70
CA GLY A 538 -28.32 9.14 6.46
C GLY A 538 -27.10 9.46 7.32
N GLY A 539 -25.94 9.69 6.69
CA GLY A 539 -24.66 9.95 7.35
C GLY A 539 -24.66 11.14 8.31
N LEU A 540 -25.46 12.17 8.02
CA LEU A 540 -25.60 13.39 8.84
C LEU A 540 -27.02 13.57 9.41
N ALA A 541 -27.71 12.49 9.74
CA ALA A 541 -29.11 12.51 10.22
C ALA A 541 -29.35 13.45 11.42
N GLU A 542 -28.36 13.57 12.31
CA GLU A 542 -28.39 14.37 13.54
C GLU A 542 -28.10 15.85 13.30
N SER A 543 -27.67 16.21 12.08
CA SER A 543 -27.42 17.59 11.70
C SER A 543 -28.71 18.36 11.42
N SER A 544 -28.61 19.70 11.43
CA SER A 544 -29.74 20.58 11.11
C SER A 544 -30.06 20.49 9.60
N PRO A 545 -31.29 20.13 9.17
CA PRO A 545 -31.59 19.93 7.76
C PRO A 545 -31.39 21.16 6.86
N THR A 546 -31.40 22.36 7.44
CA THR A 546 -31.22 23.65 6.75
C THR A 546 -29.80 24.23 6.91
N ARG A 547 -28.86 23.48 7.50
CA ARG A 547 -27.48 23.93 7.73
C ARG A 547 -26.48 22.83 7.38
N ARG A 548 -26.55 22.40 6.11
CA ARG A 548 -25.69 21.40 5.50
C ARG A 548 -25.24 21.98 4.17
N PHE A 549 -23.94 22.11 3.99
CA PHE A 549 -23.36 22.86 2.89
C PHE A 549 -22.23 22.09 2.22
N LEU A 550 -22.11 22.26 0.92
CA LEU A 550 -20.90 22.00 0.16
C LEU A 550 -20.26 23.33 -0.21
N PHE A 551 -18.99 23.30 -0.59
CA PHE A 551 -18.25 24.47 -1.06
C PHE A 551 -17.96 24.35 -2.56
N ASN A 552 -18.34 25.34 -3.34
CA ASN A 552 -18.09 25.43 -4.77
C ASN A 552 -16.93 26.36 -5.06
N ALA A 553 -15.74 25.78 -5.23
CA ALA A 553 -14.51 26.53 -5.48
C ALA A 553 -14.51 27.35 -6.78
N ASN A 554 -15.35 27.04 -7.77
CA ASN A 554 -15.45 27.86 -8.99
C ASN A 554 -16.11 29.22 -8.72
N ASN A 555 -16.89 29.32 -7.65
CA ASN A 555 -17.67 30.50 -7.31
C ASN A 555 -16.90 31.45 -6.40
N TYR A 556 -15.88 30.96 -5.69
CA TYR A 556 -15.09 31.75 -4.76
C TYR A 556 -14.37 32.89 -5.49
N GLN A 557 -14.61 34.13 -5.06
CA GLN A 557 -14.01 35.36 -5.54
C GLN A 557 -13.81 36.33 -4.37
N ASP A 558 -12.55 36.70 -4.10
CA ASP A 558 -12.19 37.57 -2.98
C ASP A 558 -11.31 38.74 -3.48
N SER A 559 -11.99 39.77 -4.00
CA SER A 559 -11.39 40.99 -4.54
C SER A 559 -11.58 42.20 -3.60
N THR A 560 -12.54 42.12 -2.67
CA THR A 560 -12.83 43.18 -1.71
C THR A 560 -12.89 42.69 -0.26
N ALA A 561 -12.39 43.51 0.65
CA ALA A 561 -12.32 43.22 2.08
C ALA A 561 -13.35 44.06 2.84
N GLU A 562 -14.16 43.41 3.66
CA GLU A 562 -15.04 44.06 4.62
C GLU A 562 -14.25 44.43 5.89
N THR A 563 -14.54 45.53 6.59
CA THR A 563 -13.74 45.94 7.77
C THR A 563 -14.55 46.31 9.01
N GLY A 564 -15.88 46.20 8.96
CA GLY A 564 -16.77 46.67 10.02
C GLY A 564 -18.04 45.84 10.29
N ASN A 565 -18.19 44.64 9.72
CA ASN A 565 -19.36 43.78 9.82
C ASN A 565 -20.68 44.52 9.47
N ASN A 566 -20.65 45.26 8.37
CA ASN A 566 -21.68 46.16 7.89
C ASN A 566 -21.95 46.03 6.38
N ASN A 567 -21.42 44.99 5.72
CA ASN A 567 -21.49 44.70 4.29
C ASN A 567 -20.86 45.78 3.40
N ALA A 568 -20.00 46.66 3.94
CA ALA A 568 -19.27 47.64 3.17
C ALA A 568 -17.83 47.18 2.94
N THR A 569 -17.46 46.97 1.67
CA THR A 569 -16.14 46.46 1.30
C THR A 569 -15.22 47.54 0.73
N LEU A 570 -13.92 47.30 0.82
CA LEU A 570 -12.83 48.09 0.24
C LEU A 570 -11.98 47.18 -0.64
N SER A 571 -11.20 47.72 -1.58
CA SER A 571 -10.28 46.88 -2.37
C SER A 571 -9.25 46.16 -1.47
N GLY A 572 -9.09 44.86 -1.69
CA GLY A 572 -8.20 43.96 -0.92
C GLY A 572 -8.87 42.62 -0.64
N GLN A 573 -8.12 41.64 -0.16
CA GLN A 573 -8.62 40.31 0.19
C GLN A 573 -8.94 40.20 1.68
N ASP A 574 -9.98 39.45 2.05
CA ASP A 574 -10.23 39.07 3.45
C ASP A 574 -10.63 37.61 3.69
N ASP A 575 -10.35 36.71 2.74
CA ASP A 575 -10.66 35.28 2.81
C ASP A 575 -12.17 34.98 2.92
N ILE A 576 -13.01 35.88 2.40
CA ILE A 576 -14.46 35.74 2.35
C ILE A 576 -14.93 36.02 0.93
N ASP A 577 -15.82 35.16 0.42
CA ASP A 577 -16.38 35.35 -0.91
C ASP A 577 -17.21 36.64 -0.99
N ASP A 578 -16.88 37.49 -1.96
CA ASP A 578 -17.44 38.84 -2.15
C ASP A 578 -18.96 38.82 -2.36
N ASN A 579 -19.48 37.73 -2.93
CA ASN A 579 -20.86 37.64 -3.38
C ASN A 579 -21.69 36.56 -2.63
N GLY A 580 -21.02 35.76 -1.80
CA GLY A 580 -21.60 34.77 -0.89
C GLY A 580 -22.23 33.55 -1.59
N ASN A 581 -21.72 33.15 -2.76
CA ASN A 581 -22.25 32.01 -3.54
C ASN A 581 -21.31 30.79 -3.59
N ASP A 582 -20.21 30.83 -2.85
CA ASP A 582 -19.26 29.74 -2.64
C ASP A 582 -19.86 28.60 -1.81
N TRP A 583 -20.69 28.89 -0.80
CA TRP A 583 -21.38 27.87 0.00
C TRP A 583 -22.76 27.53 -0.55
N GLU A 584 -22.96 26.28 -0.96
CA GLU A 584 -24.23 25.78 -1.49
C GLU A 584 -24.94 24.86 -0.49
N SER A 585 -26.24 25.09 -0.27
CA SER A 585 -27.04 24.21 0.60
C SER A 585 -27.31 22.86 -0.06
N VAL A 586 -27.12 21.77 0.69
CA VAL A 586 -27.42 20.41 0.24
C VAL A 586 -28.62 19.80 0.98
N THR A 587 -29.36 18.95 0.27
CA THR A 587 -30.54 18.27 0.84
C THR A 587 -30.15 16.92 1.44
N GLY A 588 -31.05 16.33 2.23
CA GLY A 588 -30.80 14.98 2.77
C GLY A 588 -30.72 13.88 1.71
N ALA A 589 -31.26 14.11 0.50
CA ALA A 589 -31.18 13.15 -0.60
C ALA A 589 -29.87 13.22 -1.39
N THR A 590 -29.03 14.23 -1.13
CA THR A 590 -27.73 14.37 -1.80
C THR A 590 -26.80 13.25 -1.34
N VAL A 591 -26.27 12.46 -2.27
CA VAL A 591 -25.23 11.46 -2.01
C VAL A 591 -23.92 12.17 -1.70
N MET A 592 -23.23 11.74 -0.64
CA MET A 592 -21.92 12.25 -0.26
C MET A 592 -20.87 11.69 -1.21
N ALA A 593 -20.32 12.54 -2.08
CA ALA A 593 -19.25 12.15 -2.98
C ALA A 593 -17.97 11.84 -2.20
N GLN A 594 -17.26 10.79 -2.63
CA GLN A 594 -16.01 10.37 -2.00
C GLN A 594 -14.99 11.51 -2.05
N GLY A 595 -14.38 11.81 -0.90
CA GLY A 595 -13.29 12.77 -0.78
C GLY A 595 -13.71 14.25 -0.87
N VAL A 596 -15.01 14.53 -1.05
CA VAL A 596 -15.57 15.89 -0.96
C VAL A 596 -15.84 16.27 0.50
N GLY A 597 -15.63 17.54 0.84
CA GLY A 597 -15.93 18.10 2.14
C GLY A 597 -17.35 18.64 2.26
N TYR A 598 -17.99 18.41 3.41
CA TYR A 598 -19.33 18.89 3.75
C TYR A 598 -19.34 19.56 5.13
N ALA A 599 -19.93 20.74 5.24
CA ALA A 599 -20.05 21.46 6.50
C ALA A 599 -21.47 21.33 7.04
N ALA A 600 -21.62 20.88 8.28
CA ALA A 600 -22.93 20.76 8.91
C ALA A 600 -22.93 21.19 10.37
N THR A 601 -24.03 21.78 10.83
CA THR A 601 -24.25 22.02 12.26
C THR A 601 -25.12 20.95 12.88
N HIS A 602 -25.02 20.76 14.20
CA HIS A 602 -25.93 19.88 14.90
C HIS A 602 -27.37 20.43 14.89
N SER A 603 -28.36 19.54 14.94
CA SER A 603 -29.76 19.94 15.06
C SER A 603 -30.01 20.64 16.39
N LYS A 604 -30.60 21.84 16.35
CA LYS A 604 -31.00 22.57 17.57
C LYS A 604 -31.94 21.75 18.46
N ALA A 605 -32.79 20.91 17.86
CA ALA A 605 -33.74 20.08 18.60
C ALA A 605 -33.08 18.87 19.28
N LEU A 606 -31.98 18.37 18.72
CA LEU A 606 -31.23 17.21 19.24
C LEU A 606 -30.05 17.61 20.15
N TYR A 607 -29.71 18.90 20.18
CA TYR A 607 -28.67 19.44 21.05
C TYR A 607 -29.08 19.40 22.53
N LEU A 608 -28.46 18.51 23.30
CA LEU A 608 -28.69 18.31 24.74
C LEU A 608 -27.56 18.90 25.62
N GLY A 609 -26.88 19.94 25.14
CA GLY A 609 -25.82 20.65 25.85
C GLY A 609 -24.40 20.31 25.37
N VAL A 610 -23.42 20.74 26.17
CA VAL A 610 -21.99 20.66 25.85
C VAL A 610 -21.49 19.21 25.96
N ARG A 611 -21.39 18.52 24.82
CA ARG A 611 -20.94 17.13 24.71
C ARG A 611 -20.61 16.78 23.25
N ARG A 612 -20.12 15.55 23.05
CA ARG A 612 -19.98 14.92 21.73
C ARG A 612 -21.32 14.35 21.25
N TYR A 613 -21.48 14.27 19.95
CA TYR A 613 -22.64 13.68 19.28
C TYR A 613 -22.18 12.66 18.25
N ASN A 614 -22.91 11.55 18.18
CA ASN A 614 -22.59 10.45 17.29
C ASN A 614 -23.25 10.67 15.93
N TYR A 615 -22.55 10.24 14.90
CA TYR A 615 -22.95 10.21 13.51
C TYR A 615 -22.55 8.85 12.95
N THR A 616 -23.36 8.29 12.06
CA THR A 616 -23.16 6.92 11.56
C THR A 616 -23.21 6.94 10.05
N PHE A 617 -22.16 6.44 9.41
CA PHE A 617 -22.07 6.29 7.96
C PHE A 617 -22.20 4.80 7.62
N GLU A 618 -23.18 4.43 6.80
CA GLU A 618 -23.48 3.07 6.40
C GLU A 618 -23.31 2.91 4.88
N GLY A 619 -22.54 1.91 4.48
CA GLY A 619 -22.25 1.65 3.07
C GLY A 619 -20.98 0.84 2.88
N ILE A 620 -20.64 0.54 1.63
CA ILE A 620 -19.39 -0.16 1.28
C ILE A 620 -18.21 0.75 1.69
N LEU A 621 -17.24 0.22 2.45
CA LEU A 621 -16.08 1.00 2.84
C LEU A 621 -15.28 1.43 1.61
N ASN A 622 -14.89 2.70 1.55
CA ASN A 622 -14.14 3.22 0.41
C ASN A 622 -12.73 2.59 0.37
N ASN A 623 -12.32 2.14 -0.82
CA ASN A 623 -11.01 1.55 -1.08
C ASN A 623 -10.46 2.00 -2.44
N GLY A 624 -9.14 1.94 -2.61
CA GLY A 624 -8.48 2.18 -3.88
C GLY A 624 -8.31 3.65 -4.22
N ILE A 625 -7.95 3.94 -5.47
CA ILE A 625 -7.68 5.30 -5.93
C ILE A 625 -8.98 6.10 -6.04
N ILE A 626 -9.03 7.25 -5.37
CA ILE A 626 -10.17 8.18 -5.41
C ILE A 626 -9.67 9.53 -5.90
N ASN A 627 -10.22 9.97 -7.04
CA ASN A 627 -9.89 11.26 -7.66
C ASN A 627 -10.95 12.30 -7.30
N VAL A 628 -10.52 13.39 -6.67
CA VAL A 628 -11.40 14.48 -6.22
C VAL A 628 -11.09 15.73 -7.05
N PRO A 629 -12.03 16.21 -7.86
CA PRO A 629 -11.83 17.42 -8.65
C PRO A 629 -11.58 18.65 -7.77
N VAL A 630 -10.56 19.42 -8.12
CA VAL A 630 -10.21 20.71 -7.52
C VAL A 630 -9.96 21.75 -8.62
N VAL A 631 -10.24 23.00 -8.31
CA VAL A 631 -10.19 24.11 -9.27
C VAL A 631 -9.59 25.36 -8.65
N ARG A 632 -9.16 26.28 -9.51
CA ARG A 632 -8.75 27.64 -9.19
C ARG A 632 -9.54 28.62 -10.05
N ASN A 633 -10.05 29.69 -9.45
CA ASN A 633 -10.88 30.66 -10.14
C ASN A 633 -10.04 31.86 -10.58
N ASP A 634 -9.48 31.79 -11.79
CA ASP A 634 -8.61 32.84 -12.35
C ASP A 634 -9.31 34.19 -12.68
N THR A 635 -10.56 34.40 -12.25
CA THR A 635 -11.23 35.70 -12.38
C THR A 635 -10.60 36.75 -11.48
N GLU A 636 -10.18 36.33 -10.28
CA GLU A 636 -9.29 37.06 -9.37
C GLU A 636 -8.01 36.22 -9.20
N THR A 637 -6.87 36.85 -8.94
CA THR A 637 -5.57 36.14 -8.85
C THR A 637 -4.85 36.39 -7.53
N ALA A 638 -5.32 37.39 -6.77
CA ALA A 638 -4.78 37.75 -5.48
C ALA A 638 -5.43 37.00 -4.30
N ASP A 639 -6.53 36.28 -4.53
CA ASP A 639 -7.27 35.49 -3.54
C ASP A 639 -6.61 34.14 -3.21
N ASN A 640 -7.20 33.37 -2.29
CA ASN A 640 -6.78 32.01 -2.00
C ASN A 640 -7.75 31.05 -2.71
N ASP A 641 -7.24 30.22 -3.62
CA ASP A 641 -8.01 29.24 -4.40
C ASP A 641 -8.44 28.04 -3.55
N TRP A 642 -9.35 28.30 -2.60
CA TRP A 642 -9.83 27.32 -1.64
C TRP A 642 -10.57 26.18 -2.31
N ASN A 643 -10.33 24.97 -1.84
CA ASN A 643 -11.10 23.78 -2.19
C ASN A 643 -11.40 23.01 -0.91
N PHE A 644 -12.65 22.55 -0.76
CA PHE A 644 -13.10 21.81 0.43
C PHE A 644 -13.20 20.32 0.11
N ILE A 645 -12.24 19.56 0.64
CA ILE A 645 -12.13 18.11 0.44
C ILE A 645 -12.15 17.40 1.79
N GLY A 646 -12.00 16.08 1.80
CA GLY A 646 -11.87 15.33 3.04
C GLY A 646 -11.30 13.95 2.83
N ASN A 647 -10.93 13.29 3.93
CA ASN A 647 -10.39 11.93 3.86
C ASN A 647 -11.53 10.93 3.55
N PRO A 648 -11.49 10.26 2.38
CA PRO A 648 -12.54 9.34 1.96
C PRO A 648 -12.41 7.95 2.58
N TYR A 649 -11.33 7.60 3.29
CA TYR A 649 -11.09 6.23 3.71
C TYR A 649 -11.63 5.91 5.10
N PRO A 650 -11.93 4.64 5.40
CA PRO A 650 -12.29 4.13 6.74
C PRO A 650 -11.07 4.04 7.70
N SER A 651 -10.04 4.85 7.46
CA SER A 651 -8.82 4.94 8.27
C SER A 651 -8.25 6.35 8.18
N ALA A 652 -7.28 6.69 9.04
CA ALA A 652 -6.51 7.91 8.86
C ALA A 652 -5.59 7.81 7.63
N ILE A 653 -5.23 8.96 7.07
CA ILE A 653 -4.17 9.11 6.07
C ILE A 653 -3.02 9.98 6.58
N ASP A 654 -1.81 9.71 6.12
CA ASP A 654 -0.61 10.51 6.40
C ASP A 654 -0.54 11.76 5.51
N ILE A 655 -0.36 12.93 6.12
CA ILE A 655 -0.33 14.20 5.41
C ILE A 655 0.89 14.34 4.51
N ASN A 656 2.05 13.78 4.88
CA ASN A 656 3.25 13.86 4.05
C ASN A 656 3.06 13.04 2.77
N LEU A 657 2.54 11.81 2.89
CA LEU A 657 2.23 10.98 1.72
C LEU A 657 1.16 11.63 0.83
N PHE A 658 0.16 12.28 1.44
CA PHE A 658 -0.83 13.08 0.72
C PHE A 658 -0.18 14.22 -0.07
N PHE A 659 0.75 14.98 0.53
CA PHE A 659 1.45 16.07 -0.17
C PHE A 659 2.45 15.57 -1.21
N ASP A 660 3.14 14.46 -0.98
CA ASP A 660 4.05 13.87 -1.97
C ASP A 660 3.30 13.52 -3.26
N GLN A 661 2.08 12.99 -3.12
CA GLN A 661 1.20 12.68 -4.26
C GLN A 661 0.59 13.94 -4.90
N ASN A 662 0.14 14.92 -4.11
CA ASN A 662 -0.77 15.96 -4.59
C ASN A 662 -0.20 17.37 -4.69
N ARG A 663 0.97 17.65 -4.12
CA ARG A 663 1.56 18.99 -4.20
C ARG A 663 2.14 19.21 -5.59
N TYR A 664 1.74 20.30 -6.24
CA TYR A 664 2.32 20.68 -7.51
C TYR A 664 3.78 21.09 -7.34
N ASN A 665 4.65 20.53 -8.17
CA ASN A 665 6.01 21.00 -8.36
C ASN A 665 6.36 20.87 -9.84
N ALA A 666 6.74 21.98 -10.47
CA ALA A 666 7.01 22.02 -11.91
C ALA A 666 8.12 21.06 -12.39
N VAL A 667 8.93 20.50 -11.48
CA VAL A 667 10.01 19.56 -11.78
C VAL A 667 9.70 18.15 -11.26
N THR A 668 9.30 18.02 -9.99
CA THR A 668 9.21 16.71 -9.32
C THR A 668 7.81 16.11 -9.26
N ASN A 669 6.75 16.91 -9.43
CA ASN A 669 5.38 16.43 -9.45
C ASN A 669 4.49 17.40 -10.27
N THR A 670 4.55 17.26 -11.59
CA THR A 670 3.79 18.10 -12.53
C THR A 670 2.30 17.76 -12.59
N ALA A 671 1.91 16.57 -12.09
CA ALA A 671 0.53 16.13 -12.00
C ALA A 671 -0.19 16.70 -10.77
N GLY A 672 0.54 17.02 -9.70
CA GLY A 672 0.01 17.61 -8.48
C GLY A 672 -0.78 18.90 -8.72
N THR A 673 -1.66 19.23 -7.78
CA THR A 673 -2.66 20.28 -7.91
C THR A 673 -2.59 21.31 -6.78
N LEU A 674 -1.97 20.99 -5.64
CA LEU A 674 -2.06 21.78 -4.40
C LEU A 674 -0.78 22.57 -4.08
N GLU A 675 -0.93 23.68 -3.33
CA GLU A 675 0.19 24.47 -2.77
C GLU A 675 0.92 23.78 -1.60
N GLY A 676 0.25 22.89 -0.86
CA GLY A 676 0.87 22.09 0.21
C GLY A 676 0.59 22.54 1.65
N ALA A 677 -0.57 23.16 1.92
CA ALA A 677 -1.07 23.40 3.26
C ALA A 677 -2.52 22.91 3.42
N ILE A 678 -2.86 22.49 4.63
CA ILE A 678 -4.19 22.01 5.03
C ILE A 678 -4.71 22.89 6.18
N TYR A 679 -6.00 23.20 6.15
CA TYR A 679 -6.69 23.98 7.18
C TYR A 679 -7.89 23.20 7.73
N TYR A 680 -7.88 22.96 9.04
CA TYR A 680 -8.93 22.27 9.79
C TYR A 680 -9.77 23.25 10.58
N TRP A 681 -11.05 22.95 10.64
CA TRP A 681 -11.99 23.71 11.45
C TRP A 681 -12.01 23.20 12.89
N SER A 682 -11.36 23.92 13.81
CA SER A 682 -11.32 23.54 15.23
C SER A 682 -12.51 24.09 16.02
N HIS A 683 -12.92 25.32 15.69
CA HIS A 683 -14.11 26.01 16.21
C HIS A 683 -14.21 26.05 17.74
N ASN A 684 -13.47 26.96 18.34
CA ASN A 684 -13.50 27.17 19.78
C ASN A 684 -14.28 28.43 20.17
N THR A 685 -14.28 29.46 19.32
CA THR A 685 -14.88 30.75 19.66
C THR A 685 -16.37 30.82 19.30
N PRO A 686 -17.22 31.40 20.17
CA PRO A 686 -18.60 31.69 19.81
C PRO A 686 -18.70 32.69 18.66
N THR A 687 -19.77 32.61 17.87
CA THR A 687 -20.10 33.65 16.88
C THR A 687 -20.22 35.02 17.54
N SER A 688 -19.73 36.07 16.88
CA SER A 688 -19.84 37.44 17.38
C SER A 688 -20.19 38.43 16.26
N SER A 689 -20.94 39.48 16.59
CA SER A 689 -21.17 40.61 15.68
C SER A 689 -19.96 41.55 15.58
N SER A 690 -18.97 41.37 16.47
CA SER A 690 -17.67 42.06 16.38
C SER A 690 -16.66 41.31 15.52
N SER A 691 -16.95 40.04 15.19
CA SER A 691 -16.21 39.31 14.16
C SER A 691 -16.74 39.77 12.83
N ASN A 692 -15.86 40.23 11.95
CA ASN A 692 -16.26 40.67 10.63
C ASN A 692 -16.40 39.47 9.69
N GLY A 693 -17.27 39.61 8.71
CA GLY A 693 -17.54 38.65 7.65
C GLY A 693 -18.87 38.92 6.97
N ASN A 694 -19.30 38.02 6.12
CA ASN A 694 -20.48 38.19 5.27
C ASN A 694 -21.83 38.00 6.01
N GLU A 695 -21.82 37.63 7.29
CA GLU A 695 -23.01 37.39 8.11
C GLU A 695 -23.12 38.36 9.29
N GLN A 696 -24.31 38.55 9.87
CA GLN A 696 -24.46 39.41 11.07
C GLN A 696 -23.65 38.92 12.27
N LEU A 697 -23.42 37.61 12.36
CA LEU A 697 -22.66 36.94 13.41
C LEU A 697 -21.65 36.00 12.77
N ASN A 698 -20.37 36.32 12.87
CA ASN A 698 -19.30 35.54 12.23
C ASN A 698 -18.47 34.77 13.27
N PHE A 699 -17.86 33.67 12.82
CA PHE A 699 -16.87 32.93 13.59
C PHE A 699 -15.50 33.60 13.50
N SER A 700 -14.60 33.33 14.46
CA SER A 700 -13.23 33.83 14.38
C SER A 700 -12.39 32.99 13.42
N SER A 701 -11.62 33.63 12.54
CA SER A 701 -10.60 32.95 11.73
C SER A 701 -9.46 32.33 12.56
N SER A 702 -9.29 32.75 13.82
CA SER A 702 -8.35 32.10 14.75
C SER A 702 -8.73 30.64 15.08
N ASP A 703 -9.93 30.20 14.71
CA ASP A 703 -10.41 28.83 14.89
C ASP A 703 -9.90 27.85 13.83
N TYR A 704 -9.15 28.29 12.82
CA TYR A 704 -8.48 27.36 11.91
C TYR A 704 -7.16 26.85 12.50
N ALA A 705 -7.04 25.52 12.60
CA ALA A 705 -5.75 24.86 12.79
C ALA A 705 -5.13 24.58 11.41
N SER A 706 -3.82 24.69 11.26
CA SER A 706 -3.15 24.51 9.97
C SER A 706 -2.03 23.49 10.05
N HIS A 707 -1.73 22.81 8.93
CA HIS A 707 -0.59 21.90 8.81
C HIS A 707 0.02 21.97 7.41
N ASN A 708 1.34 21.99 7.32
CA ASN A 708 2.10 21.92 6.06
C ASN A 708 3.33 20.99 6.22
N GLY A 709 4.30 21.06 5.31
CA GLY A 709 5.53 20.25 5.36
C GLY A 709 6.44 20.53 6.57
N VAL A 710 6.26 21.65 7.28
CA VAL A 710 7.02 21.97 8.51
C VAL A 710 6.35 21.34 9.73
N GLY A 711 5.02 21.33 9.79
CA GLY A 711 4.24 20.75 10.88
C GLY A 711 2.90 21.46 11.10
N GLY A 712 2.26 21.20 12.24
CA GLY A 712 0.97 21.77 12.60
C GLY A 712 1.07 23.03 13.46
N ALA A 713 0.12 23.95 13.31
CA ALA A 713 -0.16 25.05 14.24
C ALA A 713 -1.62 24.96 14.72
N ALA A 714 -1.82 25.10 16.04
CA ALA A 714 -3.14 24.99 16.65
C ALA A 714 -4.07 26.16 16.30
N GLY A 715 -5.35 25.84 16.12
CA GLY A 715 -6.44 26.81 16.09
C GLY A 715 -6.93 27.15 17.49
N GLY A 716 -8.09 27.81 17.59
CA GLY A 716 -8.66 28.31 18.83
C GLY A 716 -8.81 27.30 19.96
N ASP A 717 -8.95 26.00 19.67
CA ASP A 717 -9.08 24.93 20.68
C ASP A 717 -7.73 24.51 21.31
N GLY A 718 -6.61 25.02 20.78
CA GLY A 718 -5.26 24.72 21.23
C GLY A 718 -4.76 23.31 20.86
N VAL A 719 -5.41 22.63 19.92
CA VAL A 719 -5.01 21.30 19.43
C VAL A 719 -4.15 21.43 18.18
N ILE A 720 -2.91 20.93 18.25
CA ILE A 720 -1.95 20.95 17.13
C ILE A 720 -2.20 19.74 16.22
N PRO A 721 -2.35 19.89 14.89
CA PRO A 721 -2.47 18.75 13.98
C PRO A 721 -1.26 17.81 14.09
N ASN A 722 -1.51 16.50 14.19
CA ASN A 722 -0.49 15.48 14.48
C ASN A 722 0.16 14.84 13.23
N GLY A 723 -0.12 15.35 12.03
CA GLY A 723 0.39 14.79 10.78
C GLY A 723 -0.53 13.76 10.11
N PHE A 724 -1.71 13.47 10.70
CA PHE A 724 -2.69 12.56 10.13
C PHE A 724 -4.04 13.25 9.92
N ILE A 725 -4.78 12.85 8.88
CA ILE A 725 -6.18 13.23 8.66
C ILE A 725 -7.04 12.00 8.98
N PRO A 726 -7.87 12.01 10.03
CA PRO A 726 -8.71 10.88 10.38
C PRO A 726 -9.81 10.60 9.35
N SER A 727 -10.35 9.39 9.41
CA SER A 727 -11.47 8.94 8.60
C SER A 727 -12.66 9.89 8.70
N GLY A 728 -13.19 10.30 7.55
CA GLY A 728 -14.36 11.17 7.42
C GLY A 728 -14.14 12.64 7.80
N GLN A 729 -12.88 13.07 8.05
CA GLN A 729 -12.58 14.47 8.36
C GLN A 729 -12.54 15.32 7.09
N GLY A 730 -13.35 16.39 7.03
CA GLY A 730 -13.25 17.43 6.00
C GLY A 730 -12.20 18.49 6.34
N PHE A 731 -11.54 19.06 5.34
CA PHE A 731 -10.51 20.10 5.48
C PHE A 731 -10.36 20.94 4.20
N PHE A 732 -9.87 22.17 4.35
CA PHE A 732 -9.56 23.04 3.21
C PHE A 732 -8.13 22.87 2.73
N VAL A 733 -7.96 22.94 1.41
CA VAL A 733 -6.68 23.02 0.71
C VAL A 733 -6.69 24.19 -0.27
N VAL A 734 -5.51 24.59 -0.73
CA VAL A 734 -5.34 25.65 -1.73
C VAL A 734 -4.79 25.07 -3.02
N PHE A 735 -5.44 25.37 -4.14
CA PHE A 735 -4.97 24.99 -5.47
C PHE A 735 -3.70 25.78 -5.82
N SER A 736 -2.75 25.15 -6.51
CA SER A 736 -1.49 25.77 -6.86
C SER A 736 -1.62 26.93 -7.85
N LYS A 737 -1.17 28.12 -7.45
CA LYS A 737 -1.14 29.32 -8.32
C LYS A 737 -0.14 29.20 -9.45
N THR A 738 0.89 28.37 -9.27
CA THR A 738 1.96 28.18 -10.25
C THR A 738 1.68 27.05 -11.24
N ARG A 739 0.60 26.28 -11.03
CA ARG A 739 0.17 25.26 -11.98
C ARG A 739 -0.40 25.89 -13.26
N PRO A 740 0.00 25.43 -14.46
CA PRO A 740 -0.46 26.01 -15.73
C PRO A 740 -1.95 25.88 -15.99
N THR A 741 -2.58 24.79 -15.51
CA THR A 741 -4.02 24.57 -15.60
C THR A 741 -4.71 25.04 -14.32
N ASN A 742 -5.97 25.43 -14.45
CA ASN A 742 -6.83 25.90 -13.35
C ASN A 742 -7.79 24.83 -12.82
N ALA A 743 -7.62 23.57 -13.23
CA ALA A 743 -8.39 22.43 -12.79
C ALA A 743 -7.54 21.15 -12.80
N GLY A 744 -7.91 20.17 -11.99
CA GLY A 744 -7.40 18.80 -12.00
C GLY A 744 -7.87 18.04 -10.77
N ASP A 745 -7.29 16.87 -10.51
CA ASP A 745 -7.74 16.01 -9.42
C ASP A 745 -6.70 15.94 -8.30
N VAL A 746 -7.18 16.01 -7.05
CA VAL A 746 -6.47 15.47 -5.90
C VAL A 746 -6.68 13.97 -5.88
N VAL A 747 -5.59 13.22 -5.79
CA VAL A 747 -5.56 11.76 -5.80
C VAL A 747 -5.36 11.26 -4.37
N PHE A 748 -6.35 10.53 -3.86
CA PHE A 748 -6.20 9.68 -2.69
C PHE A 748 -5.86 8.26 -3.16
N ASN A 749 -4.91 7.60 -2.50
CA ASN A 749 -4.59 6.18 -2.74
C ASN A 749 -4.34 5.45 -1.41
N ASN A 750 -4.34 4.12 -1.46
CA ASN A 750 -4.21 3.29 -0.27
C ASN A 750 -2.85 3.37 0.41
N ALA A 751 -1.78 3.69 -0.33
CA ALA A 751 -0.45 3.88 0.24
C ALA A 751 -0.39 5.00 1.29
N MET A 752 -1.35 5.95 1.28
CA MET A 752 -1.45 7.02 2.28
C MET A 752 -2.06 6.55 3.61
N ARG A 753 -2.73 5.40 3.65
CA ARG A 753 -3.52 4.95 4.82
C ARG A 753 -2.61 4.41 5.91
N VAL A 754 -2.98 4.66 7.17
CA VAL A 754 -2.16 4.27 8.33
C VAL A 754 -2.97 3.59 9.44
N SER A 755 -2.34 2.65 10.12
CA SER A 755 -2.94 1.75 11.14
C SER A 755 -2.37 1.91 12.56
N GLY A 756 -1.97 3.12 12.96
CA GLY A 756 -1.49 3.37 14.33
C GLY A 756 -2.61 3.64 15.32
N ALA A 757 -2.46 3.16 16.57
CA ALA A 757 -3.47 3.25 17.64
C ALA A 757 -3.97 4.67 17.98
N THR A 758 -3.24 5.70 17.52
CA THR A 758 -3.59 7.11 17.74
C THR A 758 -3.76 7.90 16.45
N ASN A 759 -3.52 7.29 15.29
CA ASN A 759 -3.49 8.02 14.02
C ASN A 759 -4.89 8.48 13.63
N ASN A 760 -5.91 7.66 13.91
CA ASN A 760 -7.32 7.95 13.64
C ASN A 760 -8.04 8.68 14.79
N SER A 761 -7.31 9.16 15.82
CA SER A 761 -7.91 9.72 17.05
C SER A 761 -8.11 11.24 17.03
N GLN A 762 -7.49 11.96 16.10
CA GLN A 762 -7.51 13.43 16.05
C GLN A 762 -8.53 13.95 15.05
N PHE A 763 -9.79 13.56 15.20
CA PHE A 763 -10.88 14.21 14.47
C PHE A 763 -10.91 15.66 14.91
N PHE A 764 -10.63 16.61 14.01
CA PHE A 764 -10.54 18.00 14.39
C PHE A 764 -11.90 18.45 14.84
N LYS A 765 -11.89 18.84 16.13
CA LYS A 765 -12.90 18.57 17.16
C LYS A 765 -12.71 17.27 18.02
N SER A 766 -11.56 17.04 18.66
CA SER A 766 -11.32 16.03 19.74
C SER A 766 -10.12 16.44 20.63
N THR A 767 -10.02 15.92 21.87
CA THR A 767 -9.05 16.37 22.89
C THR A 767 -7.65 15.75 22.76
N LYS A 768 -6.65 16.60 23.05
CA LYS A 768 -5.20 16.35 23.22
C LYS A 768 -4.76 14.88 23.41
N LYS A 769 -4.08 14.35 22.39
CA LYS A 769 -3.01 13.34 22.54
C LYS A 769 -1.79 13.82 21.77
N ASN A 770 -0.72 14.12 22.50
CA ASN A 770 0.56 14.52 21.91
C ASN A 770 1.30 13.28 21.43
N ASN A 771 1.34 13.04 20.11
CA ASN A 771 2.31 12.11 19.56
C ASN A 771 3.67 12.80 19.42
N LYS A 772 4.70 12.14 19.95
CA LYS A 772 6.10 12.49 19.74
C LYS A 772 6.47 12.09 18.30
N SER A 773 6.76 13.07 17.46
CA SER A 773 7.59 12.84 16.28
C SER A 773 9.06 12.84 16.72
N ASN A 774 9.78 11.76 16.42
CA ASN A 774 11.25 11.76 16.46
C ASN A 774 11.73 12.46 15.19
N ASN A 775 11.90 13.78 15.27
CA ASN A 775 12.55 14.55 14.22
C ASN A 775 13.64 15.41 14.86
N ASP A 776 14.85 15.37 14.29
CA ASP A 776 16.00 16.16 14.76
C ASP A 776 15.87 17.65 14.41
N ALA A 777 14.87 18.01 13.60
CA ALA A 777 14.54 19.38 13.24
C ALA A 777 14.23 20.26 14.46
N ASN A 778 14.72 21.50 14.42
CA ASN A 778 14.45 22.49 15.46
C ASN A 778 13.14 23.21 15.17
N LYS A 779 12.16 23.11 16.07
CA LYS A 779 10.85 23.76 15.92
C LYS A 779 10.43 24.50 17.19
N LEU A 780 9.99 25.74 17.02
CA LEU A 780 9.51 26.64 18.06
C LEU A 780 8.04 26.98 17.80
N TRP A 781 7.15 26.58 18.72
CA TRP A 781 5.77 27.03 18.72
C TRP A 781 5.57 28.17 19.72
N LEU A 782 5.05 29.30 19.25
CA LEU A 782 4.75 30.46 20.08
C LEU A 782 3.24 30.70 20.14
N ASN A 783 2.73 30.85 21.35
CA ASN A 783 1.35 31.24 21.61
C ASN A 783 1.27 32.73 21.94
N LEU A 784 0.25 33.39 21.40
CA LEU A 784 -0.30 34.65 21.89
C LEU A 784 -1.63 34.36 22.58
N THR A 785 -1.74 34.78 23.84
CA THR A 785 -3.00 34.73 24.60
C THR A 785 -3.34 36.08 25.22
N SER A 786 -4.59 36.27 25.64
CA SER A 786 -4.99 37.46 26.40
C SER A 786 -5.94 37.13 27.56
N ASP A 787 -6.09 38.09 28.47
CA ASP A 787 -7.07 38.06 29.57
C ASP A 787 -8.53 38.20 29.11
N ASN A 788 -8.77 38.46 27.82
CA ASN A 788 -10.10 38.51 27.20
C ASN A 788 -10.37 37.38 26.19
N GLY A 789 -9.53 36.34 26.18
CA GLY A 789 -9.80 35.10 25.46
C GLY A 789 -9.21 35.00 24.05
N VAL A 790 -8.30 35.89 23.65
CA VAL A 790 -7.52 35.72 22.41
C VAL A 790 -6.66 34.46 22.54
N PHE A 791 -6.64 33.65 21.48
CA PHE A 791 -5.66 32.61 21.27
C PHE A 791 -5.14 32.68 19.83
N ASN A 792 -3.83 32.52 19.65
CA ASN A 792 -3.16 32.42 18.36
C ASN A 792 -1.88 31.59 18.55
N GLN A 793 -1.57 30.72 17.59
CA GLN A 793 -0.28 30.03 17.55
C GLN A 793 0.45 30.34 16.24
N THR A 794 1.78 30.33 16.29
CA THR A 794 2.65 30.29 15.11
C THR A 794 3.76 29.24 15.32
N LEU A 795 4.19 28.61 14.23
CA LEU A 795 5.28 27.64 14.19
C LEU A 795 6.45 28.20 13.38
N ILE A 796 7.65 28.16 13.95
CA ILE A 796 8.90 28.38 13.24
C ILE A 796 9.67 27.06 13.24
N GLY A 797 10.00 26.54 12.06
CA GLY A 797 10.75 25.30 11.92
C GLY A 797 11.98 25.45 11.03
N TYR A 798 13.12 25.00 11.52
CA TYR A 798 14.37 24.89 10.76
C TYR A 798 14.42 23.49 10.15
N VAL A 799 14.11 23.39 8.86
CA VAL A 799 13.84 22.12 8.18
C VAL A 799 14.56 22.06 6.83
N LYS A 800 14.92 20.85 6.42
CA LYS A 800 15.55 20.61 5.13
C LYS A 800 14.66 21.06 3.97
N GLY A 801 15.23 21.82 3.04
CA GLY A 801 14.57 22.25 1.81
C GLY A 801 13.86 23.61 1.91
N ALA A 802 13.70 24.17 3.12
CA ALA A 802 13.32 25.56 3.30
C ALA A 802 14.54 26.49 3.15
N THR A 803 14.27 27.76 2.87
CA THR A 803 15.23 28.83 2.68
C THR A 803 14.95 29.98 3.65
N GLU A 804 15.65 31.10 3.48
CA GLU A 804 15.39 32.34 4.23
C GLU A 804 14.31 33.22 3.55
N GLY A 805 13.86 32.83 2.35
CA GLY A 805 12.82 33.49 1.56
C GLY A 805 11.45 32.86 1.73
N ASP A 806 10.46 33.34 0.97
CA ASP A 806 9.11 32.75 0.87
C ASP A 806 9.15 31.56 -0.09
N ASP A 807 9.04 30.35 0.45
CA ASP A 807 9.09 29.08 -0.27
C ASP A 807 7.70 28.50 -0.60
N GLY A 808 6.64 29.32 -0.47
CA GLY A 808 5.26 28.90 -0.71
C GLY A 808 4.65 28.10 0.43
N MET A 809 3.34 27.78 0.36
CA MET A 809 2.57 27.32 1.53
C MET A 809 3.07 26.00 2.14
N TYR A 810 3.79 25.17 1.36
CA TYR A 810 4.38 23.93 1.87
C TYR A 810 5.37 24.17 3.03
N TYR A 811 6.12 25.28 3.00
CA TYR A 811 7.01 25.69 4.08
C TYR A 811 6.46 26.90 4.85
N ASP A 812 5.96 27.90 4.11
CA ASP A 812 5.53 29.20 4.62
C ASP A 812 4.03 29.40 4.44
N ALA A 813 3.23 28.73 5.28
CA ALA A 813 1.78 28.86 5.25
C ALA A 813 1.37 30.27 5.69
N THR A 814 0.64 30.97 4.84
CA THR A 814 0.09 32.30 5.14
C THR A 814 -0.94 32.20 6.25
N LYS A 815 -0.95 33.21 7.11
CA LYS A 815 -1.97 33.36 8.12
C LYS A 815 -3.23 33.91 7.48
N ASN A 816 -4.33 33.18 7.60
CA ASN A 816 -5.65 33.75 7.32
C ASN A 816 -5.86 34.89 8.31
N LEU A 817 -6.00 36.09 7.77
CA LEU A 817 -6.20 37.32 8.52
C LEU A 817 -7.49 37.99 8.08
N SER A 818 -8.53 37.18 7.88
CA SER A 818 -9.85 37.71 7.64
C SER A 818 -10.12 38.83 8.64
N SER A 819 -10.65 39.90 8.06
CA SER A 819 -11.15 41.06 8.75
C SER A 819 -11.94 40.61 9.98
N GLY A 820 -11.62 41.13 11.16
CA GLY A 820 -12.22 40.69 12.43
C GLY A 820 -11.33 39.82 13.33
N THR A 821 -10.13 39.46 12.89
CA THR A 821 -9.11 38.93 13.82
C THR A 821 -8.84 39.93 14.95
N ALA A 822 -9.36 39.65 16.14
CA ALA A 822 -9.30 40.56 17.30
C ALA A 822 -7.85 40.90 17.68
N ALA A 823 -6.98 39.88 17.70
CA ALA A 823 -5.55 40.03 17.71
C ALA A 823 -4.87 38.85 16.99
N ALA A 824 -3.71 39.09 16.39
CA ALA A 824 -2.96 38.11 15.61
C ALA A 824 -1.47 38.12 16.00
N LEU A 825 -0.90 36.92 16.07
CA LEU A 825 0.55 36.69 16.05
C LEU A 825 0.91 36.00 14.75
N TYR A 826 1.95 36.50 14.08
CA TYR A 826 2.50 35.92 12.86
C TYR A 826 4.00 36.17 12.80
N THR A 827 4.70 35.37 12.00
CA THR A 827 6.09 35.68 11.64
C THR A 827 6.16 36.48 10.34
N ARG A 828 7.32 37.09 10.09
CA ARG A 828 7.57 37.91 8.91
C ARG A 828 8.85 37.49 8.21
N ILE A 829 8.73 37.21 6.92
CA ILE A 829 9.86 37.12 5.99
C ILE A 829 10.07 38.51 5.39
N LEU A 830 11.23 39.11 5.67
CA LEU A 830 11.55 40.47 5.23
C LEU A 830 11.48 40.56 3.69
N GLY A 831 10.80 41.58 3.19
CA GLY A 831 10.62 41.79 1.74
C GLY A 831 9.42 41.08 1.11
N SER A 832 8.81 40.07 1.77
CA SER A 832 7.64 39.35 1.20
C SER A 832 6.33 40.14 1.29
N GLY A 833 6.16 40.98 2.32
CA GLY A 833 4.91 41.68 2.61
C GLY A 833 3.78 40.81 3.18
N LYS A 834 3.96 39.48 3.21
CA LYS A 834 2.99 38.49 3.74
C LYS A 834 3.19 38.24 5.23
N LYS A 835 2.24 37.52 5.82
CA LYS A 835 2.18 37.19 7.26
C LYS A 835 1.95 35.69 7.41
N TYR A 836 2.75 35.03 8.24
CA TYR A 836 2.80 33.56 8.25
C TYR A 836 2.36 32.97 9.59
N VAL A 837 1.58 31.89 9.52
CA VAL A 837 1.19 31.06 10.67
C VAL A 837 2.19 29.92 10.88
N ILE A 838 2.82 29.47 9.81
CA ILE A 838 3.93 28.53 9.82
C ILE A 838 5.01 29.11 8.92
N GLN A 839 6.24 29.15 9.42
CA GLN A 839 7.41 29.58 8.65
C GLN A 839 8.47 28.48 8.67
N GLY A 840 8.89 28.07 7.47
CA GLY A 840 10.07 27.26 7.26
C GLY A 840 11.31 28.15 7.23
N LYS A 841 12.41 27.65 7.77
CA LYS A 841 13.73 28.27 7.70
C LYS A 841 14.76 27.21 7.35
N GLU A 842 15.86 27.64 6.76
CA GLU A 842 16.94 26.74 6.36
C GLU A 842 17.50 25.99 7.57
N GLU A 843 17.68 24.68 7.46
CA GLU A 843 18.02 23.81 8.60
C GLU A 843 19.31 24.23 9.32
N HIS A 844 20.28 24.78 8.58
CA HIS A 844 21.59 25.17 9.09
C HIS A 844 21.71 26.68 9.41
N SER A 845 20.64 27.48 9.26
CA SER A 845 20.66 28.91 9.59
C SER A 845 20.46 29.19 11.07
N LEU A 846 20.07 28.17 11.85
CA LEU A 846 19.89 28.30 13.29
C LEU A 846 21.23 28.36 14.04
N ASP A 847 21.57 29.54 14.53
CA ASP A 847 22.67 29.78 15.46
C ASP A 847 22.27 30.77 16.58
N VAL A 848 23.25 31.19 17.40
CA VAL A 848 23.00 32.07 18.55
C VAL A 848 22.70 33.54 18.16
N ASP A 849 23.10 33.96 16.97
CA ASP A 849 22.89 35.32 16.44
C ASP A 849 21.60 35.41 15.61
N GLU A 850 20.91 34.28 15.41
CA GLU A 850 19.66 34.17 14.67
C GLU A 850 18.53 35.07 15.19
N VAL A 851 17.71 35.52 14.22
CA VAL A 851 16.67 36.54 14.41
C VAL A 851 15.38 36.15 13.73
N VAL A 852 14.32 35.97 14.51
CA VAL A 852 12.98 35.78 13.95
C VAL A 852 12.14 37.03 14.19
N ASN A 853 11.70 37.67 13.10
CA ASN A 853 10.83 38.83 13.16
C ASN A 853 9.37 38.42 13.42
N LEU A 854 8.78 38.95 14.48
CA LEU A 854 7.39 38.71 14.84
C LEU A 854 6.55 39.95 14.58
N GLY A 855 5.36 39.75 14.02
CA GLY A 855 4.33 40.77 13.92
C GLY A 855 3.20 40.52 14.90
N PHE A 856 2.67 41.61 15.44
CA PHE A 856 1.51 41.61 16.33
C PHE A 856 0.46 42.61 15.83
N LYS A 857 -0.78 42.16 15.64
CA LYS A 857 -1.92 43.02 15.29
C LYS A 857 -2.98 42.92 16.36
N THR A 858 -3.62 44.03 16.72
CA THR A 858 -4.81 44.04 17.58
C THR A 858 -5.79 45.14 17.18
N VAL A 859 -7.07 44.82 17.15
CA VAL A 859 -8.18 45.78 17.00
C VAL A 859 -8.97 45.99 18.30
N ILE A 860 -8.56 45.34 19.40
CA ILE A 860 -9.23 45.42 20.69
C ILE A 860 -8.99 46.80 21.33
N THR A 861 -10.07 47.57 21.49
CA THR A 861 -10.04 48.93 22.04
C THR A 861 -10.02 48.99 23.58
N LYS A 862 -10.31 47.87 24.25
CA LYS A 862 -10.28 47.77 25.71
C LYS A 862 -8.84 47.49 26.20
N PRO A 863 -8.42 48.03 27.37
CA PRO A 863 -7.17 47.62 28.00
C PRO A 863 -7.11 46.10 28.11
N THR A 864 -6.13 45.49 27.48
CA THR A 864 -5.99 44.03 27.31
C THR A 864 -4.56 43.64 27.66
N LEU A 865 -4.41 42.64 28.52
CA LEU A 865 -3.11 42.08 28.86
C LEU A 865 -2.83 40.90 27.93
N TYR A 866 -1.86 41.09 27.04
CA TYR A 866 -1.37 40.05 26.12
C TYR A 866 -0.22 39.28 26.75
N LYS A 867 -0.05 38.03 26.31
CA LYS A 867 0.95 37.12 26.82
C LYS A 867 1.54 36.27 25.70
N PHE A 868 2.86 36.36 25.52
CA PHE A 868 3.65 35.44 24.70
C PHE A 868 4.20 34.29 25.55
N SER A 869 4.07 33.07 25.04
CA SER A 869 4.52 31.84 25.72
C SER A 869 4.99 30.80 24.72
N ILE A 870 5.94 29.95 25.14
CA ILE A 870 6.39 28.80 24.35
C ILE A 870 5.37 27.67 24.54
N ALA A 871 4.75 27.22 23.45
CA ALA A 871 3.79 26.12 23.49
C ALA A 871 4.48 24.75 23.46
N LYS A 872 5.53 24.63 22.63
CA LYS A 872 6.26 23.39 22.38
C LYS A 872 7.65 23.71 21.79
N LEU A 873 8.62 22.84 22.07
CA LEU A 873 9.97 22.88 21.49
C LEU A 873 10.39 21.49 20.98
N GLU A 874 10.97 21.46 19.79
CA GLU A 874 11.67 20.29 19.22
C GLU A 874 13.09 20.69 18.78
N GLY A 875 13.97 19.69 18.61
CA GLY A 875 15.40 19.89 18.29
C GLY A 875 16.30 20.25 19.48
N GLY A 876 17.59 19.89 19.37
CA GLY A 876 18.58 20.07 20.43
C GLY A 876 18.91 21.54 20.71
N PHE A 877 19.14 22.33 19.66
CA PHE A 877 19.52 23.74 19.80
C PHE A 877 18.46 24.53 20.57
N LEU A 878 17.18 24.39 20.21
CA LEU A 878 16.10 25.12 20.88
C LEU A 878 15.84 24.62 22.30
N LYS A 879 16.17 23.37 22.64
CA LYS A 879 16.04 22.84 24.01
C LYS A 879 17.19 23.31 24.91
N GLU A 880 18.39 23.48 24.36
CA GLU A 880 19.60 23.82 25.11
C GLU A 880 19.85 25.33 25.25
N ASN A 881 19.49 26.14 24.26
CA ASN A 881 19.76 27.58 24.27
C ASN A 881 18.59 28.39 24.86
N ALA A 882 18.88 29.54 25.48
CA ALA A 882 17.85 30.47 25.93
C ALA A 882 17.07 31.05 24.74
N ILE A 883 15.79 31.35 24.94
CA ILE A 883 14.91 31.88 23.88
C ILE A 883 14.36 33.21 24.37
N TYR A 884 14.93 34.30 23.87
CA TYR A 884 14.55 35.63 24.28
C TYR A 884 13.50 36.22 23.34
N ILE A 885 12.52 36.92 23.90
CA ILE A 885 11.73 37.89 23.17
C ILE A 885 12.29 39.30 23.43
N LYS A 886 12.59 40.02 22.35
CA LYS A 886 12.97 41.43 22.37
C LYS A 886 11.73 42.26 22.07
N ASP A 887 11.33 43.13 23.00
CA ASP A 887 10.36 44.20 22.77
C ASP A 887 11.12 45.50 22.46
N ASN A 888 11.11 45.90 21.19
CA ASN A 888 11.79 47.10 20.68
C ASN A 888 11.10 48.39 21.13
N LEU A 889 9.81 48.36 21.47
CA LEU A 889 9.08 49.53 21.99
C LEU A 889 9.49 49.82 23.44
N LEU A 890 9.55 48.77 24.27
CA LEU A 890 9.93 48.87 25.68
C LEU A 890 11.44 48.69 25.91
N ASN A 891 12.20 48.45 24.84
CA ASN A 891 13.62 48.10 24.86
C ASN A 891 13.96 46.96 25.87
N THR A 892 13.04 46.00 26.05
CA THR A 892 13.15 44.93 27.06
C THR A 892 13.52 43.61 26.38
N VAL A 893 14.36 42.80 27.03
CA VAL A 893 14.71 41.44 26.61
C VAL A 893 14.27 40.48 27.71
N HIS A 894 13.43 39.51 27.37
CA HIS A 894 12.82 38.58 28.33
C HIS A 894 13.03 37.14 27.89
N ASP A 895 13.45 36.25 28.79
CA ASP A 895 13.62 34.83 28.50
C ASP A 895 12.28 34.09 28.60
N LEU A 896 11.79 33.59 27.47
CA LEU A 896 10.52 32.87 27.39
C LEU A 896 10.59 31.46 28.02
N LYS A 897 11.78 30.94 28.32
CA LYS A 897 11.93 29.69 29.08
C LYS A 897 11.81 29.89 30.58
N ASP A 898 12.15 31.09 31.08
CA ASP A 898 12.02 31.42 32.50
C ASP A 898 10.55 31.67 32.88
N SER A 899 9.83 32.44 32.06
CA SER A 899 8.40 32.72 32.25
C SER A 899 7.76 33.32 30.99
N ASP A 900 6.44 33.36 30.94
CA ASP A 900 5.69 34.04 29.88
C ASP A 900 5.98 35.56 29.87
N TYR A 901 6.03 36.19 28.68
CA TYR A 901 6.19 37.63 28.54
C TYR A 901 4.83 38.31 28.43
N THR A 902 4.50 39.22 29.35
CA THR A 902 3.23 39.97 29.37
C THR A 902 3.41 41.41 28.93
N PHE A 903 2.49 41.92 28.11
CA PHE A 903 2.52 43.30 27.64
C PHE A 903 1.12 43.86 27.38
N VAL A 904 1.03 45.19 27.31
CA VAL A 904 -0.14 45.91 26.79
C VAL A 904 0.20 46.53 25.45
N SER A 905 -0.82 46.83 24.65
CA SER A 905 -0.67 47.47 23.35
C SER A 905 -1.83 48.38 23.03
N GLU A 906 -1.56 49.46 22.30
CA GLU A 906 -2.59 50.22 21.61
C GLU A 906 -3.15 49.43 20.42
N VAL A 907 -4.31 49.86 19.90
CA VAL A 907 -4.87 49.32 18.65
C VAL A 907 -3.94 49.63 17.49
N GLY A 908 -3.61 48.63 16.70
CA GLY A 908 -2.72 48.79 15.55
C GLY A 908 -2.06 47.50 15.11
N GLU A 909 -1.15 47.66 14.16
CA GLU A 909 -0.29 46.61 13.65
C GLU A 909 1.17 46.98 13.92
N PHE A 910 1.87 46.10 14.63
CA PHE A 910 3.22 46.30 15.16
C PHE A 910 4.14 45.24 14.57
N ASN A 911 4.74 45.59 13.45
CA ASN A 911 5.53 44.68 12.63
C ASN A 911 7.01 44.61 13.04
N ASP A 912 7.51 45.61 13.77
CA ASP A 912 8.92 45.73 14.16
C ASP A 912 9.10 45.80 15.70
N ARG A 913 8.02 45.52 16.45
CA ARG A 913 8.04 45.59 17.92
C ARG A 913 8.69 44.36 18.55
N PHE A 914 8.52 43.17 17.96
CA PHE A 914 8.89 41.92 18.61
C PHE A 914 9.83 41.08 17.74
N GLU A 915 10.84 40.50 18.38
CA GLU A 915 11.78 39.58 17.74
C GLU A 915 12.10 38.42 18.68
N ILE A 916 12.33 37.23 18.15
CA ILE A 916 12.99 36.15 18.88
C ILE A 916 14.49 36.22 18.64
N ARG A 917 15.25 36.05 19.72
CA ARG A 917 16.72 36.06 19.75
C ARG A 917 17.23 34.91 20.61
N PHE A 918 18.40 34.37 20.30
CA PHE A 918 19.02 33.28 21.07
C PHE A 918 20.23 33.74 21.91
N LYS A 919 20.58 35.02 21.81
CA LYS A 919 21.61 35.68 22.59
C LYS A 919 21.04 36.86 23.36
N LYS A 920 21.45 36.97 24.63
CA LYS A 920 21.11 38.10 25.48
C LYS A 920 21.98 39.29 25.09
N GLU A 921 21.55 40.06 24.10
CA GLU A 921 22.12 41.36 23.80
C GLU A 921 21.80 42.30 24.98
N VAL A 922 22.68 42.33 25.98
CA VAL A 922 22.72 43.42 26.97
C VAL A 922 23.27 44.61 26.20
N LEU A 923 22.50 45.70 26.14
CA LEU A 923 22.91 47.00 25.58
C LEU A 923 24.43 47.12 25.65
N SER A 924 25.08 47.12 24.47
CA SER A 924 26.46 47.55 24.41
C SER A 924 26.48 48.92 25.09
N VAL A 925 27.23 48.99 26.19
CA VAL A 925 27.64 50.29 26.70
C VAL A 925 28.36 50.90 25.52
N ASN A 926 27.73 51.90 24.89
CA ASN A 926 28.23 52.61 23.70
C ASN A 926 29.72 52.36 23.54
N GLU A 927 30.10 51.51 22.59
CA GLU A 927 31.48 51.41 22.18
C GLU A 927 31.77 52.76 21.52
N PHE A 928 32.15 53.74 22.34
CA PHE A 928 32.70 54.98 21.85
C PHE A 928 33.91 54.54 21.02
N ASP A 929 33.90 54.82 19.72
CA ASP A 929 35.10 54.77 18.90
C ASP A 929 36.13 55.71 19.54
N ILE A 930 36.97 55.17 20.43
CA ILE A 930 38.03 55.90 21.09
C ILE A 930 39.16 55.99 20.08
N ASP A 931 39.18 57.07 19.31
CA ASP A 931 40.39 57.47 18.61
C ASP A 931 41.50 57.69 19.65
N THR A 932 42.53 56.83 19.64
CA THR A 932 43.71 56.92 20.53
C THR A 932 44.50 58.23 20.37
N ASN A 933 44.19 59.04 19.35
CA ASN A 933 44.71 60.40 19.21
C ASN A 933 44.06 61.42 20.15
N THR A 934 42.91 61.11 20.75
CA THR A 934 42.21 62.00 21.70
C THR A 934 42.96 62.21 23.02
N LEU A 935 43.94 61.36 23.36
CA LEU A 935 44.82 61.53 24.52
C LEU A 935 46.25 61.89 24.09
N LYS A 936 46.74 63.05 24.53
CA LYS A 936 48.15 63.45 24.46
C LYS A 936 48.84 63.21 25.80
N ILE A 937 50.00 62.57 25.73
CA ILE A 937 50.90 62.37 26.87
C ILE A 937 52.15 63.19 26.58
N ILE A 938 52.41 64.17 27.44
CA ILE A 938 53.47 65.17 27.25
C ILE A 938 54.40 65.10 28.46
N GLU A 939 55.67 64.82 28.23
CA GLU A 939 56.69 64.85 29.27
C GLU A 939 57.16 66.28 29.51
N LEU A 940 57.27 66.66 30.79
CA LEU A 940 57.73 67.95 31.29
C LEU A 940 59.00 67.75 32.13
N GLU A 941 59.65 68.85 32.54
CA GLU A 941 60.83 68.79 33.39
C GLU A 941 60.54 68.15 34.77
N ASN A 942 61.58 67.64 35.44
CA ASN A 942 61.51 67.10 36.81
C ASN A 942 60.54 65.92 37.02
N ASN A 943 60.50 64.96 36.08
CA ASN A 943 59.66 63.75 36.12
C ASN A 943 58.14 64.00 36.07
N GLN A 944 57.71 65.19 35.66
CA GLN A 944 56.28 65.49 35.50
C GLN A 944 55.78 65.04 34.13
N ILE A 945 54.67 64.31 34.08
CA ILE A 945 54.01 63.93 32.83
C ILE A 945 52.59 64.46 32.84
N GLN A 946 52.24 65.19 31.79
CA GLN A 946 50.92 65.72 31.55
C GLN A 946 50.10 64.80 30.64
N PHE A 947 48.91 64.45 31.10
CA PHE A 947 47.87 63.74 30.37
C PHE A 947 46.81 64.75 29.98
N LYS A 948 46.59 64.93 28.67
CA LYS A 948 45.65 65.92 28.15
C LYS A 948 44.70 65.29 27.16
N THR A 949 43.40 65.45 27.38
CA THR A 949 42.36 65.07 26.44
C THR A 949 42.18 66.19 25.40
N LEU A 950 41.93 65.80 24.14
CA LEU A 950 41.58 66.71 23.05
C LEU A 950 40.06 66.90 22.92
N SER A 951 39.27 66.14 23.69
CA SER A 951 37.82 66.28 23.83
C SER A 951 37.48 67.17 25.04
N GLU A 952 36.20 67.55 25.16
CA GLU A 952 35.70 68.28 26.35
C GLU A 952 35.56 67.37 27.59
N LEU A 953 35.84 66.07 27.46
CA LEU A 953 35.74 65.11 28.55
C LEU A 953 36.91 65.23 29.53
N THR A 954 36.59 65.31 30.82
CA THR A 954 37.58 65.33 31.89
C THR A 954 38.15 63.94 32.16
N ILE A 955 39.41 63.90 32.61
CA ILE A 955 40.09 62.70 33.06
C ILE A 955 39.55 62.35 34.44
N LYS A 956 39.06 61.13 34.61
CA LYS A 956 38.59 60.58 35.88
C LYS A 956 39.70 59.83 36.61
N ALA A 957 40.49 59.04 35.89
CA ALA A 957 41.64 58.34 36.47
C ALA A 957 42.77 58.10 35.45
N VAL A 958 44.01 58.07 35.93
CA VAL A 958 45.20 57.68 35.17
C VAL A 958 45.91 56.54 35.90
N ASN A 959 45.95 55.37 35.28
CA ASN A 959 46.70 54.21 35.78
C ASN A 959 47.92 53.97 34.90
N ILE A 960 49.10 53.86 35.52
CA ILE A 960 50.35 53.63 34.80
C ILE A 960 50.88 52.24 35.12
N PHE A 961 51.22 51.48 34.09
CA PHE A 961 51.73 50.12 34.19
C PHE A 961 53.11 50.01 33.53
N ASP A 962 53.95 49.12 34.05
CA ASP A 962 55.14 48.68 33.32
C ASP A 962 54.77 47.72 32.16
N LEU A 963 55.75 47.34 31.35
CA LEU A 963 55.54 46.43 30.21
C LEU A 963 55.16 45.00 30.62
N LEU A 964 55.31 44.64 31.90
CA LEU A 964 54.89 43.35 32.45
C LEU A 964 53.46 43.41 33.02
N GLY A 965 52.78 44.55 32.89
CA GLY A 965 51.40 44.75 33.34
C GLY A 965 51.26 45.04 34.83
N ARG A 966 52.36 45.31 35.56
CA ARG A 966 52.29 45.69 36.98
C ARG A 966 51.94 47.17 37.09
N GLN A 967 50.93 47.49 37.90
CA GLN A 967 50.52 48.88 38.13
C GLN A 967 51.55 49.60 39.01
N LEU A 968 52.18 50.64 38.46
CA LEU A 968 53.15 51.49 39.15
C LEU A 968 52.48 52.70 39.81
N TYR A 969 51.42 53.23 39.18
CA TYR A 969 50.71 54.40 39.67
C TYR A 969 49.22 54.33 39.39
N ARG A 970 48.46 55.00 40.25
CA ARG A 970 47.05 55.33 40.05
C ARG A 970 46.81 56.73 40.58
N PHE A 971 46.29 57.60 39.71
CA PHE A 971 45.88 58.95 40.04
C PHE A 971 44.42 59.14 39.69
N GLU A 972 43.74 59.97 40.47
CA GLU A 972 42.40 60.45 40.16
C GLU A 972 42.50 61.88 39.63
N GLY A 973 41.65 62.21 38.68
CA GLY A 973 41.58 63.51 38.03
C GLY A 973 40.15 64.02 37.97
N ASN A 974 39.99 65.29 37.61
CA ASN A 974 38.68 65.84 37.28
C ASN A 974 38.73 66.96 36.22
N LYS A 975 39.88 67.18 35.57
CA LYS A 975 40.07 68.17 34.50
C LYS A 975 40.40 67.49 33.17
N THR A 976 40.30 68.23 32.08
CA THR A 976 40.70 67.79 30.73
C THR A 976 42.23 67.70 30.55
N SER A 977 43.00 68.24 31.50
CA SER A 977 44.46 68.19 31.51
C SER A 977 44.97 68.04 32.94
N GLU A 978 45.71 66.98 33.20
CA GLU A 978 46.24 66.64 34.53
C GLU A 978 47.73 66.33 34.44
N THR A 979 48.53 66.81 35.40
CA THR A 979 49.98 66.60 35.43
C THR A 979 50.37 65.87 36.70
N TYR A 980 51.10 64.76 36.57
CA TYR A 980 51.52 63.93 37.70
C TYR A 980 53.03 63.69 37.69
N ASN A 981 53.64 63.58 38.87
CA ASN A 981 55.05 63.23 39.00
C ASN A 981 55.21 61.71 38.99
N LEU A 982 55.97 61.20 38.03
CA LEU A 982 56.22 59.77 37.81
C LEU A 982 57.69 59.41 38.13
N SER A 983 58.17 59.75 39.33
CA SER A 983 59.58 59.59 39.74
C SER A 983 60.08 58.14 39.76
N ASN A 984 59.23 57.18 40.15
CA ASN A 984 59.49 55.74 40.19
C ASN A 984 59.36 55.06 38.82
N LEU A 985 59.10 55.80 37.73
CA LEU A 985 59.28 55.28 36.39
C LEU A 985 60.74 55.39 35.97
N SER A 986 61.37 54.25 35.67
CA SER A 986 62.64 54.19 34.95
C SER A 986 62.50 54.76 33.53
N ASN A 987 63.62 55.17 32.91
CA ASN A 987 63.68 55.67 31.52
C ASN A 987 63.38 54.55 30.50
N THR A 988 62.16 54.05 30.51
CA THR A 988 61.67 52.90 29.74
C THR A 988 60.23 53.14 29.27
N ALA A 989 59.76 52.36 28.28
CA ALA A 989 58.38 52.42 27.83
C ALA A 989 57.39 51.97 28.94
N TYR A 990 56.22 52.59 28.98
CA TYR A 990 55.14 52.31 29.94
C TYR A 990 53.77 52.37 29.25
N ILE A 991 52.76 51.82 29.91
CA ILE A 991 51.38 51.81 29.44
C ILE A 991 50.56 52.72 30.35
N ALA A 992 49.94 53.76 29.78
CA ALA A 992 48.98 54.60 30.47
C ALA A 992 47.55 54.20 30.09
N ARG A 993 46.75 53.84 31.09
CA ARG A 993 45.31 53.57 30.96
C ARG A 993 44.55 54.71 31.63
N VAL A 994 43.91 55.55 30.82
CA VAL A 994 43.22 56.77 31.26
C VAL A 994 41.72 56.58 31.11
N GLU A 995 40.99 56.68 32.22
CA GLU A 995 39.52 56.66 32.25
C GLU A 995 38.99 58.09 32.19
N LEU A 996 38.00 58.34 31.34
CA LEU A 996 37.34 59.63 31.17
C LEU A 996 36.01 59.69 31.95
N SER A 997 35.47 60.91 32.11
CA SER A 997 34.22 61.16 32.85
C SER A 997 32.98 60.44 32.29
N ASN A 998 32.97 60.07 31.01
CA ASN A 998 31.92 59.26 30.40
C ASN A 998 32.13 57.74 30.55
N GLY A 999 33.16 57.30 31.27
CA GLY A 999 33.51 55.88 31.46
C GLY A 999 34.38 55.27 30.36
N ALA A 1000 34.69 56.01 29.29
CA ALA A 1000 35.60 55.56 28.24
C ALA A 1000 37.03 55.38 28.76
N VAL A 1001 37.71 54.31 28.34
CA VAL A 1001 39.08 54.01 28.78
C VAL A 1001 40.06 53.99 27.61
N ILE A 1002 41.00 54.93 27.62
CA ILE A 1002 42.04 55.07 26.60
C ILE A 1002 43.33 54.42 27.10
N THR A 1003 43.87 53.47 26.34
CA THR A 1003 45.16 52.84 26.67
C THR A 1003 46.23 53.26 25.65
N LYS A 1004 47.34 53.84 26.11
CA LYS A 1004 48.41 54.33 25.25
C LYS A 1004 49.78 53.93 25.79
N LYS A 1005 50.63 53.41 24.90
CA LYS A 1005 52.04 53.16 25.19
C LYS A 1005 52.83 54.45 25.00
N ALA A 1006 53.62 54.84 25.99
CA ALA A 1006 54.48 56.01 25.97
C ALA A 1006 55.89 55.66 26.44
N ILE A 1007 56.86 56.52 26.16
CA ILE A 1007 58.25 56.36 26.61
C ILE A 1007 58.60 57.62 27.40
N LYS A 1008 59.09 57.41 28.63
CA LYS A 1008 59.69 58.47 29.45
C LYS A 1008 61.14 58.63 29.00
N LYS A 1009 61.51 59.80 28.47
CA LYS A 1009 62.81 60.05 27.82
C LYS A 1009 63.90 60.47 28.79
#